data_AF-A0A212KQX8-F1
#
_entry.id   AF-A0A212KQX8-F1
#
_cell.length_a   1.000
_cell.length_b   1.000
_cell.length_c   1.000
_cell.angle_alpha   90.00
_cell.angle_beta   90.00
_cell.angle_gamma   90.00
#
_symmetry.space_group_name_H-M   'P 1'
#
loop_
_entity.id
_entity.type
_entity.pdbx_description
1 polymer ?
#
loop_
_entity_poly.entity_id
_entity_poly.type
_entity_poly.pdbx_seq_one_letter_code
_entity_poly.pdbx_strand_id
1 'polypeptide(L)'
;TYLISIINDLLEAQVWEIESTQLDQFLDTEIASLETTTTDPSSPTITYFSKAQIETLDKAQLQAAIEEWTLTQMQAITSTQLSAFLDTEIAVMPTASLIKLSATQLSFFSPAQVFALNSDQVSSMDSTQITAVVGRFSTTPTNQIDFLTTTQAQALTLVSPANLSTLQVQALDNTKHIIEMTGAQIKIILSDLSLIQIPILTPTQIIAFTDTDIAALTKEQASEFTATQINSMTTLKAQAISRDAIKLMDVSQIQALLPFLSEAQVQALTIVQVQAIPAIANSPEQDISNFNNISKFLNVHFDVLVEAQIDELTNAQIDSLSNEQLARVYPLLDIDSNTDGSTALDYLVSEGRDTDIQTIHAGGLPTPIPFDDIAGITEASELLVTLLEGWNEEFIQEIDPTVIANMTQAQIAIIFESLTPTQMASVDEDITINLSDTLFENLSAAQVEGLVFVNESLSEGKIQSLASQTIKDLSHAYLISIINDLLEAQVQEIEPIQLDLFTDTEIGTDINSPTITYFSTSQMETLDKLQLQAAITEWSLIQMQAITSSQLSSFLDTEIAVMPTASLIKLSATQLSFFSPAQVYALNSDQVSHMDPAQITAVAARLSTDPINQIGYLTTAQAQALTLESPANLSTLQVQALDNTKHIIEMSGAQIKIILSDLSLAQIPALTPTQINDLLDTDIADLTKEQTLEFIPAQLTSMEPIQAQAISTDAIKLMNAAQIQAMLSNLSEDQVQTLEIAQIEAIPATATSPDLDISDFTNIGKLLDTQIDVLTEAQIDELTNTQLDIGSLANEQLARIYPLLNTDYNTNGSTALDYLESVGRKSDIETLYNTLINPPNLNTIDIVDVGTITEASLFTPTILSGWSEGYIQAIDPAVIANMTPAQITIIFESLTPTQMASVDEDITINLSDTLFENLSAVQVEALVFVNESLSEGKIQSLASQTIKDLSHTYLISIINDL
;
A
#
# COMPACT_ATOMS: atom_id res chain seq x y z
N THR A 1 8.03 -18.17 46.93
CA THR A 1 6.80 -17.33 46.82
C THR A 1 7.03 -15.83 47.02
N TYR A 2 7.50 -15.35 48.19
CA TYR A 2 7.69 -13.89 48.40
C TYR A 2 8.74 -13.28 47.45
N LEU A 3 9.81 -14.03 47.14
CA LEU A 3 10.82 -13.60 46.16
C LEU A 3 10.26 -13.47 44.74
N ILE A 4 9.30 -14.31 44.35
CA ILE A 4 8.71 -14.34 43.00
C ILE A 4 7.83 -13.11 42.76
N SER A 5 7.03 -12.73 43.77
CA SER A 5 6.28 -11.48 43.75
C SER A 5 7.20 -10.27 43.57
N ILE A 6 8.39 -10.29 44.15
CA ILE A 6 9.38 -9.21 43.98
C ILE A 6 9.99 -9.26 42.58
N ILE A 7 10.32 -10.45 42.06
CA ILE A 7 10.91 -10.62 40.71
C ILE A 7 9.98 -10.07 39.62
N ASN A 8 8.67 -10.25 39.77
CA ASN A 8 7.69 -9.71 38.82
C ASN A 8 7.64 -8.17 38.80
N ASP A 9 8.15 -7.49 39.83
CA ASP A 9 8.21 -6.03 39.93
C ASP A 9 9.60 -5.43 39.60
N LEU A 10 10.58 -6.28 39.22
CA LEU A 10 11.95 -5.84 38.92
C LEU A 10 12.09 -5.26 37.50
N LEU A 11 12.99 -4.29 37.36
CA LEU A 11 13.49 -3.83 36.06
C LEU A 11 14.44 -4.85 35.43
N GLU A 12 14.57 -4.85 34.11
CA GLU A 12 15.45 -5.77 33.35
C GLU A 12 16.87 -5.87 33.93
N ALA A 13 17.50 -4.72 34.21
CA ALA A 13 18.85 -4.66 34.77
C ALA A 13 18.96 -5.33 36.16
N GLN A 14 17.88 -5.34 36.95
CA GLN A 14 17.83 -5.96 38.27
C GLN A 14 17.62 -7.47 38.18
N VAL A 15 16.89 -7.95 37.16
CA VAL A 15 16.75 -9.39 36.89
C VAL A 15 18.09 -10.01 36.47
N TRP A 16 18.94 -9.25 35.76
CA TRP A 16 20.30 -9.70 35.41
C TRP A 16 21.26 -9.83 36.59
N GLU A 17 20.96 -9.19 37.73
CA GLU A 17 21.76 -9.35 38.96
C GLU A 17 21.43 -10.65 39.72
N ILE A 18 20.38 -11.39 39.34
CA ILE A 18 20.06 -12.69 39.93
C ILE A 18 21.10 -13.72 39.50
N GLU A 19 21.89 -14.22 40.45
CA GLU A 19 22.91 -15.23 40.18
C GLU A 19 22.27 -16.57 39.82
N SER A 20 22.88 -17.33 38.91
CA SER A 20 22.38 -18.67 38.50
C SER A 20 22.18 -19.63 39.67
N THR A 21 23.04 -19.55 40.70
CA THR A 21 22.92 -20.37 41.91
C THR A 21 21.68 -20.05 42.77
N GLN A 22 21.08 -18.88 42.58
CA GLN A 22 19.81 -18.49 43.19
C GLN A 22 18.63 -18.97 42.34
N LEU A 23 18.80 -19.03 41.03
CA LEU A 23 17.79 -19.52 40.09
C LEU A 23 17.52 -21.03 40.26
N ASP A 24 18.57 -21.82 40.48
CA ASP A 24 18.48 -23.27 40.74
C ASP A 24 17.73 -23.64 42.03
N GLN A 25 17.48 -22.67 42.92
CA GLN A 25 16.81 -22.90 44.21
C GLN A 25 15.28 -22.78 44.13
N PHE A 26 14.71 -22.29 43.03
CA PHE A 26 13.27 -22.20 42.84
C PHE A 26 12.66 -23.57 42.50
N LEU A 27 11.45 -23.83 43.00
CA LEU A 27 10.68 -25.01 42.60
C LEU A 27 10.12 -24.85 41.17
N ASP A 28 9.81 -25.97 40.50
CA ASP A 28 9.20 -25.97 39.15
C ASP A 28 7.92 -25.11 39.10
N THR A 29 7.06 -25.24 40.11
CA THR A 29 5.83 -24.45 40.25
C THR A 29 6.08 -22.98 40.53
N GLU A 30 7.26 -22.64 41.08
CA GLU A 30 7.65 -21.27 41.39
C GLU A 30 8.17 -20.56 40.14
N ILE A 31 9.02 -21.22 39.35
CA ILE A 31 9.46 -20.73 38.02
C ILE A 31 8.26 -20.60 37.06
N ALA A 32 7.34 -21.55 37.08
CA ALA A 32 6.11 -21.50 36.28
C ALA A 32 5.15 -20.36 36.69
N SER A 33 5.26 -19.84 37.92
CA SER A 33 4.41 -18.78 38.47
C SER A 33 4.94 -17.36 38.29
N LEU A 34 6.04 -17.15 37.54
CA LEU A 34 6.50 -15.81 37.17
C LEU A 34 5.40 -15.16 36.29
N GLU A 35 4.72 -14.14 36.82
CA GLU A 35 3.46 -13.60 36.27
C GLU A 35 3.70 -12.59 35.13
N THR A 36 2.64 -12.30 34.37
CA THR A 36 2.58 -11.38 33.21
C THR A 36 2.40 -9.90 33.58
N THR A 37 2.42 -9.51 34.85
CA THR A 37 2.14 -8.13 35.24
C THR A 37 3.29 -7.54 36.05
N THR A 38 4.31 -7.08 35.34
CA THR A 38 4.88 -5.77 35.70
C THR A 38 3.78 -4.72 35.41
N THR A 39 3.94 -3.50 35.91
CA THR A 39 3.05 -2.36 35.58
C THR A 39 3.04 -1.97 34.09
N ASP A 40 3.74 -2.70 33.22
CA ASP A 40 3.82 -2.49 31.78
C ASP A 40 3.47 -3.80 31.02
N PRO A 41 2.27 -3.89 30.41
CA PRO A 41 1.85 -5.08 29.66
C PRO A 41 2.62 -5.32 28.36
N SER A 42 3.61 -4.49 28.00
CA SER A 42 4.37 -4.58 26.75
C SER A 42 5.67 -5.41 26.81
N SER A 43 6.14 -5.84 28.00
CA SER A 43 7.34 -6.69 28.11
C SER A 43 7.24 -7.70 29.27
N PRO A 44 6.90 -8.98 29.01
CA PRO A 44 6.75 -9.98 30.08
C PRO A 44 8.11 -10.33 30.70
N THR A 45 8.18 -10.48 32.04
CA THR A 45 9.41 -10.71 32.84
C THR A 45 10.34 -11.82 32.32
N ILE A 46 9.82 -12.76 31.52
CA ILE A 46 10.63 -13.78 30.83
C ILE A 46 11.65 -13.20 29.84
N THR A 47 11.37 -12.03 29.24
CA THR A 47 12.29 -11.32 28.34
C THR A 47 13.53 -10.80 29.07
N TYR A 48 13.45 -10.65 30.40
CA TYR A 48 14.54 -10.15 31.22
C TYR A 48 15.55 -11.23 31.63
N PHE A 49 15.30 -12.53 31.40
CA PHE A 49 16.32 -13.56 31.66
C PHE A 49 17.37 -13.62 30.56
N SER A 50 18.63 -13.55 30.95
CA SER A 50 19.77 -13.77 30.04
C SER A 50 19.87 -15.22 29.59
N LYS A 51 20.56 -15.47 28.47
CA LYS A 51 20.87 -16.82 27.97
C LYS A 51 21.50 -17.72 29.06
N ALA A 52 22.45 -17.19 29.82
CA ALA A 52 23.14 -17.93 30.86
C ALA A 52 22.23 -18.32 32.03
N GLN A 53 21.22 -17.50 32.34
CA GLN A 53 20.22 -17.82 33.37
C GLN A 53 19.22 -18.89 32.88
N ILE A 54 18.86 -18.88 31.59
CA ILE A 54 18.01 -19.92 31.01
C ILE A 54 18.75 -21.26 30.95
N GLU A 55 20.03 -21.26 30.58
CA GLU A 55 20.88 -22.47 30.54
C GLU A 55 21.09 -23.11 31.92
N THR A 56 20.83 -22.39 33.01
CA THR A 56 20.97 -22.91 34.39
C THR A 56 19.69 -23.56 34.92
N LEU A 57 18.52 -23.20 34.38
CA LEU A 57 17.27 -23.88 34.72
C LEU A 57 17.36 -25.35 34.33
N ASP A 58 16.92 -26.24 35.22
CA ASP A 58 16.85 -27.65 34.88
C ASP A 58 15.68 -27.94 33.91
N LYS A 59 15.73 -29.12 33.30
CA LYS A 59 14.73 -29.56 32.32
C LYS A 59 13.30 -29.54 32.86
N ALA A 60 13.08 -29.83 34.15
CA ALA A 60 11.75 -29.88 34.75
C ALA A 60 11.22 -28.47 35.00
N GLN A 61 12.07 -27.57 35.49
CA GLN A 61 11.75 -26.15 35.68
C GLN A 61 11.41 -25.47 34.36
N LEU A 62 12.21 -25.70 33.32
CA LEU A 62 12.00 -25.11 31.99
C LEU A 62 10.72 -25.67 31.33
N GLN A 63 10.44 -26.97 31.47
CA GLN A 63 9.22 -27.57 30.95
C GLN A 63 7.97 -27.05 31.67
N ALA A 64 7.99 -26.97 33.00
CA ALA A 64 6.88 -26.43 33.78
C ALA A 64 6.58 -24.97 33.43
N ALA A 65 7.62 -24.18 33.15
CA ALA A 65 7.46 -22.80 32.69
C ALA A 65 6.77 -22.70 31.32
N ILE A 66 7.25 -23.47 30.33
CA ILE A 66 6.73 -23.45 28.96
C ILE A 66 5.27 -23.94 28.88
N GLU A 67 4.85 -24.83 29.80
CA GLU A 67 3.46 -25.32 29.85
C GLU A 67 2.47 -24.22 30.27
N GLU A 68 2.88 -23.33 31.18
CA GLU A 68 2.04 -22.26 31.73
C GLU A 68 2.10 -20.93 30.94
N TRP A 69 3.08 -20.73 30.05
CA TRP A 69 3.21 -19.48 29.27
C TRP A 69 2.05 -19.26 28.29
N THR A 70 1.55 -18.03 28.27
CA THR A 70 0.57 -17.50 27.31
C THR A 70 1.17 -17.32 25.92
N LEU A 71 0.31 -17.13 24.91
CA LEU A 71 0.73 -16.84 23.52
C LEU A 71 1.64 -15.60 23.45
N THR A 72 1.27 -14.52 24.13
CA THR A 72 2.05 -13.27 24.17
C THR A 72 3.43 -13.48 24.78
N GLN A 73 3.54 -14.28 25.85
CA GLN A 73 4.82 -14.59 26.48
C GLN A 73 5.72 -15.43 25.57
N MET A 74 5.15 -16.48 24.97
CA MET A 74 5.86 -17.30 24.01
C MET A 74 6.37 -16.47 22.83
N GLN A 75 5.61 -15.48 22.37
CA GLN A 75 5.98 -14.57 21.27
C GLN A 75 6.96 -13.46 21.65
N ALA A 76 7.14 -13.18 22.95
CA ALA A 76 8.09 -12.18 23.44
C ALA A 76 9.52 -12.74 23.57
N ILE A 77 9.71 -14.06 23.54
CA ILE A 77 11.04 -14.70 23.65
C ILE A 77 11.93 -14.25 22.49
N THR A 78 13.14 -13.79 22.82
CA THR A 78 14.13 -13.33 21.85
C THR A 78 14.92 -14.47 21.21
N SER A 79 15.58 -14.21 20.07
CA SER A 79 16.47 -15.19 19.41
C SER A 79 17.62 -15.66 20.30
N THR A 80 18.16 -14.77 21.13
CA THR A 80 19.22 -15.08 22.11
C THR A 80 18.74 -16.10 23.14
N GLN A 81 17.51 -15.94 23.64
CA GLN A 81 16.89 -16.86 24.60
C GLN A 81 16.50 -18.18 23.95
N LEU A 82 15.97 -18.16 22.72
CA LEU A 82 15.68 -19.38 21.96
C LEU A 82 16.94 -20.22 21.70
N SER A 83 18.10 -19.59 21.54
CA SER A 83 19.39 -20.29 21.39
C SER A 83 19.91 -20.95 22.68
N ALA A 84 19.26 -20.69 23.83
CA ALA A 84 19.60 -21.29 25.12
C ALA A 84 18.96 -22.69 25.30
N PHE A 85 17.86 -22.97 24.59
CA PHE A 85 17.17 -24.26 24.66
C PHE A 85 18.00 -25.37 24.00
N LEU A 86 18.18 -26.47 24.70
CA LEU A 86 18.87 -27.65 24.20
C LEU A 86 17.95 -28.47 23.29
N ASP A 87 18.55 -29.19 22.34
CA ASP A 87 17.83 -30.11 21.44
C ASP A 87 16.93 -31.10 22.22
N THR A 88 17.42 -31.59 23.36
CA THR A 88 16.68 -32.53 24.22
C THR A 88 15.47 -31.92 24.93
N GLU A 89 15.39 -30.60 25.00
CA GLU A 89 14.27 -29.84 25.57
C GLU A 89 13.26 -29.53 24.47
N ILE A 90 13.74 -29.10 23.30
CA ILE A 90 12.92 -28.95 22.10
C ILE A 90 12.20 -30.25 21.77
N ALA A 91 12.89 -31.40 21.79
CA ALA A 91 12.30 -32.70 21.46
C ALA A 91 11.16 -33.16 22.38
N VAL A 92 11.08 -32.63 23.61
CA VAL A 92 10.04 -32.98 24.60
C VAL A 92 9.04 -31.85 24.86
N MET A 93 9.17 -30.71 24.18
CA MET A 93 8.25 -29.59 24.32
C MET A 93 6.83 -30.01 23.93
N PRO A 94 5.80 -29.75 24.75
CA PRO A 94 4.42 -30.06 24.39
C PRO A 94 3.99 -29.35 23.11
N THR A 95 3.20 -30.03 22.26
CA THR A 95 2.69 -29.46 21.00
C THR A 95 1.92 -28.16 21.23
N ALA A 96 1.12 -28.09 22.30
CA ALA A 96 0.35 -26.90 22.68
C ALA A 96 1.21 -25.67 23.00
N SER A 97 2.46 -25.86 23.42
CA SER A 97 3.40 -24.76 23.66
C SER A 97 4.21 -24.42 22.41
N LEU A 98 4.58 -25.43 21.61
CA LEU A 98 5.30 -25.22 20.37
C LEU A 98 4.49 -24.38 19.36
N ILE A 99 3.18 -24.62 19.25
CA ILE A 99 2.30 -23.86 18.34
C ILE A 99 2.09 -22.40 18.75
N LYS A 100 2.53 -21.99 19.95
CA LYS A 100 2.48 -20.60 20.40
C LYS A 100 3.66 -19.77 19.85
N LEU A 101 4.71 -20.42 19.33
CA LEU A 101 5.84 -19.73 18.70
C LEU A 101 5.44 -19.13 17.34
N SER A 102 5.88 -17.91 17.07
CA SER A 102 5.69 -17.31 15.75
C SER A 102 6.63 -17.90 14.70
N ALA A 103 6.28 -17.77 13.42
CA ALA A 103 7.17 -18.12 12.30
C ALA A 103 8.54 -17.41 12.40
N THR A 104 8.56 -16.14 12.83
CA THR A 104 9.79 -15.38 13.07
C THR A 104 10.68 -16.04 14.11
N GLN A 105 10.09 -16.52 15.22
CA GLN A 105 10.83 -17.20 16.28
C GLN A 105 11.36 -18.56 15.86
N LEU A 106 10.57 -19.34 15.15
CA LEU A 106 11.01 -20.63 14.59
C LEU A 106 12.14 -20.45 13.57
N SER A 107 12.19 -19.31 12.86
CA SER A 107 13.29 -19.00 11.92
C SER A 107 14.66 -18.80 12.60
N PHE A 108 14.65 -18.56 13.92
CA PHE A 108 15.86 -18.45 14.75
C PHE A 108 16.35 -19.77 15.32
N PHE A 109 15.62 -20.88 15.14
CA PHE A 109 16.10 -22.20 15.57
C PHE A 109 17.35 -22.57 14.78
N SER A 110 18.32 -23.14 15.50
CA SER A 110 19.48 -23.77 14.86
C SER A 110 19.07 -25.03 14.10
N PRO A 111 19.87 -25.49 13.11
CA PRO A 111 19.59 -26.75 12.43
C PRO A 111 19.42 -27.93 13.39
N ALA A 112 20.21 -28.00 14.46
CA ALA A 112 20.14 -29.06 15.46
C ALA A 112 18.81 -29.05 16.24
N GLN A 113 18.33 -27.86 16.64
CA GLN A 113 17.04 -27.70 17.30
C GLN A 113 15.87 -28.05 16.35
N VAL A 114 15.99 -27.72 15.07
CA VAL A 114 15.02 -28.15 14.04
C VAL A 114 15.04 -29.67 13.87
N PHE A 115 16.21 -30.32 13.90
CA PHE A 115 16.32 -31.79 13.87
C PHE A 115 15.75 -32.47 15.12
N ALA A 116 15.70 -31.76 16.24
CA ALA A 116 15.16 -32.28 17.48
C ALA A 116 13.62 -32.35 17.49
N LEU A 117 12.94 -31.63 16.58
CA LEU A 117 11.49 -31.69 16.44
C LEU A 117 11.04 -33.10 16.06
N ASN A 118 10.05 -33.61 16.80
CA ASN A 118 9.46 -34.92 16.55
C ASN A 118 8.23 -34.84 15.63
N SER A 119 7.70 -35.99 15.21
CA SER A 119 6.57 -36.07 14.29
C SER A 119 5.30 -35.41 14.81
N ASP A 120 5.02 -35.52 16.11
CA ASP A 120 3.79 -34.97 16.70
C ASP A 120 3.87 -33.44 16.76
N GLN A 121 5.05 -32.91 17.10
CA GLN A 121 5.38 -31.50 17.09
C GLN A 121 5.24 -30.88 15.70
N VAL A 122 5.90 -31.47 14.70
CA VAL A 122 5.78 -31.02 13.30
C VAL A 122 4.32 -31.09 12.85
N SER A 123 3.60 -32.18 13.16
CA SER A 123 2.19 -32.34 12.77
C SER A 123 1.23 -31.30 13.38
N SER A 124 1.61 -30.66 14.49
CA SER A 124 0.79 -29.66 15.18
C SER A 124 0.97 -28.23 14.66
N MET A 125 2.03 -27.96 13.89
CA MET A 125 2.35 -26.63 13.37
C MET A 125 1.45 -26.21 12.19
N ASP A 126 1.20 -24.91 12.07
CA ASP A 126 0.52 -24.32 10.91
C ASP A 126 1.45 -24.15 9.70
N SER A 127 0.90 -23.71 8.57
CA SER A 127 1.65 -23.54 7.31
C SER A 127 2.75 -22.48 7.39
N THR A 128 2.59 -21.43 8.20
CA THR A 128 3.59 -20.36 8.36
C THR A 128 4.76 -20.83 9.23
N GLN A 129 4.47 -21.55 10.30
CA GLN A 129 5.45 -22.17 11.19
C GLN A 129 6.27 -23.22 10.45
N ILE A 130 5.61 -24.05 9.64
CA ILE A 130 6.27 -25.06 8.81
C ILE A 130 7.19 -24.40 7.78
N THR A 131 6.75 -23.34 7.11
CA THR A 131 7.59 -22.59 6.17
C THR A 131 8.87 -22.06 6.83
N ALA A 132 8.75 -21.52 8.06
CA ALA A 132 9.88 -21.01 8.82
C ALA A 132 10.89 -22.10 9.22
N VAL A 133 10.41 -23.25 9.69
CA VAL A 133 11.25 -24.41 10.03
C VAL A 133 11.89 -24.98 8.76
N VAL A 134 11.13 -25.07 7.67
CA VAL A 134 11.58 -25.64 6.41
C VAL A 134 12.71 -24.84 5.76
N GLY A 135 12.64 -23.50 5.82
CA GLY A 135 13.69 -22.61 5.34
C GLY A 135 15.06 -22.78 6.04
N ARG A 136 15.18 -23.69 7.03
CA ARG A 136 16.43 -24.07 7.69
C ARG A 136 17.06 -25.36 7.14
N PHE A 137 16.36 -26.15 6.31
CA PHE A 137 16.82 -27.46 5.82
C PHE A 137 17.76 -27.44 4.60
N SER A 138 18.43 -26.33 4.27
CA SER A 138 19.22 -26.26 3.02
C SER A 138 20.47 -27.17 2.96
N THR A 139 20.72 -28.08 3.95
CA THR A 139 21.91 -28.94 4.01
C THR A 139 21.76 -30.38 4.60
N THR A 140 20.81 -31.23 4.11
CA THR A 140 20.66 -32.74 4.28
C THR A 140 20.19 -33.30 5.65
N PRO A 141 19.66 -34.57 5.87
CA PRO A 141 19.39 -35.78 5.04
C PRO A 141 17.91 -36.30 4.98
N THR A 142 17.68 -37.51 4.40
CA THR A 142 16.48 -38.04 3.69
C THR A 142 15.26 -38.55 4.49
N ASN A 143 15.28 -38.53 5.82
CA ASN A 143 14.34 -39.29 6.66
C ASN A 143 13.22 -38.46 7.32
N GLN A 144 13.08 -37.17 7.00
CA GLN A 144 12.00 -36.31 7.52
C GLN A 144 10.88 -36.02 6.52
N ILE A 145 11.08 -36.26 5.21
CA ILE A 145 10.06 -36.02 4.17
C ILE A 145 8.88 -37.00 4.29
N ASP A 146 9.13 -38.24 4.70
CA ASP A 146 8.10 -39.29 4.89
C ASP A 146 7.06 -38.96 5.98
N PHE A 147 7.36 -38.00 6.87
CA PHE A 147 6.54 -37.69 8.05
C PHE A 147 5.67 -36.43 7.90
N LEU A 148 5.72 -35.77 6.74
CA LEU A 148 4.97 -34.53 6.51
C LEU A 148 3.51 -34.79 6.17
N THR A 149 2.61 -34.06 6.84
CA THR A 149 1.20 -34.03 6.47
C THR A 149 1.02 -33.34 5.11
N THR A 150 -0.15 -33.46 4.51
CA THR A 150 -0.39 -32.96 3.14
C THR A 150 -0.33 -31.44 3.06
N THR A 151 -0.78 -30.73 4.10
CA THR A 151 -0.60 -29.28 4.26
C THR A 151 0.87 -28.87 4.40
N GLN A 152 1.72 -29.75 4.96
CA GLN A 152 3.13 -29.47 5.20
C GLN A 152 3.98 -29.72 3.95
N ALA A 153 3.63 -30.73 3.15
CA ALA A 153 4.18 -30.90 1.81
C ALA A 153 3.84 -29.71 0.91
N GLN A 154 2.62 -29.16 0.99
CA GLN A 154 2.26 -27.92 0.26
C GLN A 154 3.13 -26.72 0.70
N ALA A 155 3.40 -26.54 1.99
CA ALA A 155 4.25 -25.44 2.47
C ALA A 155 5.73 -25.53 1.99
N LEU A 156 6.26 -26.75 1.82
CA LEU A 156 7.59 -26.98 1.23
C LEU A 156 7.71 -26.47 -0.22
N THR A 157 6.61 -26.49 -0.98
CA THR A 157 6.63 -26.17 -2.42
C THR A 157 6.85 -24.68 -2.70
N LEU A 158 6.76 -23.81 -1.68
CA LEU A 158 7.16 -22.40 -1.76
C LEU A 158 8.68 -22.19 -1.67
N VAL A 159 9.45 -23.25 -1.41
CA VAL A 159 10.91 -23.21 -1.37
C VAL A 159 11.43 -23.94 -2.62
N SER A 160 11.95 -23.18 -3.59
CA SER A 160 12.30 -23.64 -4.95
C SER A 160 12.70 -25.12 -5.07
N PRO A 161 11.98 -25.92 -5.89
CA PRO A 161 12.32 -27.31 -6.24
C PRO A 161 13.76 -27.49 -6.75
N ALA A 162 14.36 -26.44 -7.33
CA ALA A 162 15.74 -26.42 -7.83
C ALA A 162 16.81 -26.77 -6.77
N ASN A 163 16.50 -26.70 -5.47
CA ASN A 163 17.41 -27.04 -4.38
C ASN A 163 17.19 -28.46 -3.81
N LEU A 164 16.25 -29.24 -4.34
CA LEU A 164 16.00 -30.62 -3.91
C LEU A 164 17.01 -31.58 -4.54
N SER A 165 17.70 -32.37 -3.71
CA SER A 165 18.55 -33.46 -4.16
C SER A 165 17.74 -34.57 -4.85
N THR A 166 18.39 -35.36 -5.70
CA THR A 166 17.76 -36.50 -6.41
C THR A 166 17.09 -37.50 -5.48
N LEU A 167 17.62 -37.67 -4.26
CA LEU A 167 17.03 -38.52 -3.22
C LEU A 167 15.80 -37.87 -2.55
N GLN A 168 15.72 -36.53 -2.47
CA GLN A 168 14.56 -35.83 -1.93
C GLN A 168 13.38 -35.82 -2.90
N VAL A 169 13.65 -35.73 -4.22
CA VAL A 169 12.61 -35.90 -5.26
C VAL A 169 12.05 -37.33 -5.24
N GLN A 170 12.90 -38.34 -5.01
CA GLN A 170 12.45 -39.73 -4.82
C GLN A 170 11.68 -39.95 -3.51
N ALA A 171 12.02 -39.23 -2.43
CA ALA A 171 11.35 -39.32 -1.14
C ALA A 171 9.94 -38.68 -1.12
N LEU A 172 9.55 -37.94 -2.16
CA LEU A 172 8.14 -37.55 -2.40
C LEU A 172 7.28 -38.75 -2.87
N ASP A 173 7.53 -39.94 -2.34
CA ASP A 173 6.95 -41.23 -2.76
C ASP A 173 5.46 -41.37 -2.42
N ASN A 174 4.87 -40.42 -1.68
CA ASN A 174 3.44 -40.45 -1.37
C ASN A 174 2.63 -39.85 -2.52
N THR A 175 2.03 -40.70 -3.37
CA THR A 175 1.01 -40.34 -4.39
C THR A 175 -0.05 -39.38 -3.86
N LYS A 176 -0.35 -39.45 -2.55
CA LYS A 176 -1.26 -38.56 -1.83
C LYS A 176 -0.82 -37.09 -1.86
N HIS A 177 0.48 -36.80 -1.80
CA HIS A 177 0.98 -35.42 -1.84
C HIS A 177 0.78 -34.81 -3.23
N ILE A 178 1.09 -35.54 -4.30
CA ILE A 178 0.89 -35.06 -5.68
C ILE A 178 -0.60 -34.81 -5.98
N ILE A 179 -1.49 -35.74 -5.58
CA ILE A 179 -2.93 -35.64 -5.85
C ILE A 179 -3.61 -34.48 -5.09
N GLU A 180 -3.08 -34.08 -3.92
CA GLU A 180 -3.65 -33.01 -3.09
C GLU A 180 -3.04 -31.63 -3.37
N MET A 181 -2.05 -31.52 -4.26
CA MET A 181 -1.51 -30.24 -4.72
C MET A 181 -2.43 -29.59 -5.76
N THR A 182 -2.44 -28.26 -5.81
CA THR A 182 -3.15 -27.54 -6.87
C THR A 182 -2.38 -27.64 -8.19
N GLY A 183 -3.07 -27.60 -9.33
CA GLY A 183 -2.42 -27.63 -10.65
C GLY A 183 -1.39 -26.50 -10.85
N ALA A 184 -1.61 -25.33 -10.23
CA ALA A 184 -0.62 -24.24 -10.24
C ALA A 184 0.67 -24.59 -9.49
N GLN A 185 0.57 -25.29 -8.36
CA GLN A 185 1.74 -25.73 -7.60
C GLN A 185 2.49 -26.85 -8.33
N ILE A 186 1.77 -27.79 -8.95
CA ILE A 186 2.38 -28.86 -9.75
C ILE A 186 3.11 -28.26 -10.95
N LYS A 187 2.53 -27.28 -11.63
CA LYS A 187 3.18 -26.57 -12.75
C LYS A 187 4.52 -25.94 -12.36
N ILE A 188 4.60 -25.29 -11.19
CA ILE A 188 5.85 -24.71 -10.66
C ILE A 188 6.89 -25.80 -10.38
N ILE A 189 6.48 -26.93 -9.80
CA ILE A 189 7.40 -28.07 -9.59
C ILE A 189 7.94 -28.55 -10.93
N LEU A 190 7.05 -28.80 -11.89
CA LEU A 190 7.41 -29.37 -13.18
C LEU A 190 8.31 -28.43 -13.98
N SER A 191 8.10 -27.11 -13.94
CA SER A 191 8.98 -26.14 -14.62
C SER A 191 10.41 -26.11 -14.06
N ASP A 192 10.56 -26.42 -12.76
CA ASP A 192 11.86 -26.38 -12.07
C ASP A 192 12.60 -27.72 -12.09
N LEU A 193 11.99 -28.80 -12.60
CA LEU A 193 12.66 -30.09 -12.77
C LEU A 193 13.74 -30.01 -13.86
N SER A 194 14.97 -30.35 -13.48
CA SER A 194 16.06 -30.56 -14.44
C SER A 194 15.83 -31.83 -15.26
N LEU A 195 16.40 -31.88 -16.46
CA LEU A 195 16.27 -33.03 -17.38
C LEU A 195 16.69 -34.37 -16.74
N ILE A 196 17.68 -34.36 -15.84
CA ILE A 196 18.14 -35.57 -15.13
C ILE A 196 17.18 -36.03 -14.02
N GLN A 197 16.23 -35.20 -13.60
CA GLN A 197 15.25 -35.53 -12.56
C GLN A 197 13.98 -36.17 -13.13
N ILE A 198 13.68 -36.03 -14.42
CA ILE A 198 12.50 -36.65 -15.04
C ILE A 198 12.65 -38.19 -15.10
N PRO A 199 13.78 -38.78 -15.55
CA PRO A 199 13.92 -40.23 -15.64
C PRO A 199 13.86 -40.97 -14.29
N ILE A 200 14.06 -40.27 -13.17
CA ILE A 200 14.06 -40.87 -11.82
C ILE A 200 12.67 -40.90 -11.16
N LEU A 201 11.65 -40.26 -11.74
CA LEU A 201 10.28 -40.32 -11.23
C LEU A 201 9.74 -41.74 -11.33
N THR A 202 9.05 -42.22 -10.30
CA THR A 202 8.48 -43.56 -10.31
C THR A 202 7.22 -43.61 -11.19
N PRO A 203 6.88 -44.77 -11.81
CA PRO A 203 5.61 -44.95 -12.51
C PRO A 203 4.38 -44.50 -11.70
N THR A 204 4.40 -44.73 -10.38
CA THR A 204 3.34 -44.30 -9.47
C THR A 204 3.23 -42.78 -9.36
N GLN A 205 4.34 -42.05 -9.36
CA GLN A 205 4.34 -40.58 -9.40
C GLN A 205 3.81 -40.05 -10.74
N ILE A 206 4.16 -40.68 -11.86
CA ILE A 206 3.64 -40.34 -13.19
C ILE A 206 2.12 -40.55 -13.28
N ILE A 207 1.60 -41.60 -12.65
CA ILE A 207 0.15 -41.84 -12.56
C ILE A 207 -0.55 -40.81 -11.66
N ALA A 208 0.15 -40.20 -10.69
CA ALA A 208 -0.42 -39.20 -9.80
C ALA A 208 -0.66 -37.83 -10.46
N PHE A 209 0.14 -37.47 -11.47
CA PHE A 209 -0.05 -36.25 -12.25
C PHE A 209 -1.36 -36.28 -13.05
N THR A 210 -1.92 -35.13 -13.39
CA THR A 210 -3.07 -35.02 -14.30
C THR A 210 -2.62 -34.95 -15.76
N ASP A 211 -3.57 -35.09 -16.70
CA ASP A 211 -3.27 -34.96 -18.13
C ASP A 211 -2.79 -33.53 -18.47
N THR A 212 -3.33 -32.52 -17.77
CA THR A 212 -2.91 -31.11 -17.87
C THR A 212 -1.48 -30.89 -17.36
N ASP A 213 -1.08 -31.58 -16.29
CA ASP A 213 0.28 -31.48 -15.76
C ASP A 213 1.32 -32.03 -16.75
N ILE A 214 1.00 -33.14 -17.43
CA ILE A 214 1.85 -33.71 -18.48
C ILE A 214 1.91 -32.78 -19.70
N ALA A 215 0.80 -32.15 -20.09
CA ALA A 215 0.75 -31.18 -21.18
C ALA A 215 1.57 -29.91 -20.90
N ALA A 216 1.76 -29.55 -19.62
CA ALA A 216 2.49 -28.35 -19.21
C ALA A 216 4.03 -28.51 -19.25
N LEU A 217 4.55 -29.72 -19.44
CA LEU A 217 5.98 -29.99 -19.56
C LEU A 217 6.55 -29.36 -20.84
N THR A 218 7.80 -28.89 -20.77
CA THR A 218 8.50 -28.45 -21.99
C THR A 218 8.79 -29.65 -22.89
N LYS A 219 9.04 -29.39 -24.18
CA LYS A 219 9.38 -30.46 -25.13
C LYS A 219 10.67 -31.20 -24.73
N GLU A 220 11.63 -30.50 -24.13
CA GLU A 220 12.85 -31.09 -23.61
C GLU A 220 12.54 -31.99 -22.40
N GLN A 221 11.77 -31.51 -21.43
CA GLN A 221 11.42 -32.30 -20.24
C GLN A 221 10.59 -33.55 -20.58
N ALA A 222 9.58 -33.40 -21.45
CA ALA A 222 8.76 -34.52 -21.88
C ALA A 222 9.57 -35.57 -22.66
N SER A 223 10.61 -35.16 -23.38
CA SER A 223 11.51 -36.09 -24.09
C SER A 223 12.42 -36.91 -23.16
N GLU A 224 12.47 -36.60 -21.86
CA GLU A 224 13.26 -37.35 -20.87
C GLU A 224 12.47 -38.50 -20.20
N PHE A 225 11.18 -38.68 -20.51
CA PHE A 225 10.40 -39.79 -19.95
C PHE A 225 10.93 -41.14 -20.42
N THR A 226 11.19 -42.06 -19.49
CA THR A 226 11.60 -43.43 -19.83
C THR A 226 10.44 -44.23 -20.41
N ALA A 227 10.75 -45.25 -21.22
CA ALA A 227 9.76 -46.21 -21.72
C ALA A 227 8.92 -46.86 -20.59
N THR A 228 9.48 -47.04 -19.39
CA THR A 228 8.74 -47.59 -18.24
C THR A 228 7.72 -46.61 -17.69
N GLN A 229 8.06 -45.32 -17.63
CA GLN A 229 7.13 -44.26 -17.21
C GLN A 229 6.00 -44.09 -18.23
N ILE A 230 6.32 -44.09 -19.52
CA ILE A 230 5.33 -44.00 -20.61
C ILE A 230 4.32 -45.15 -20.54
N ASN A 231 4.80 -46.39 -20.39
CA ASN A 231 3.92 -47.56 -20.29
C ASN A 231 3.02 -47.57 -19.04
N SER A 232 3.30 -46.72 -18.05
CA SER A 232 2.46 -46.55 -16.86
C SER A 232 1.37 -45.49 -17.02
N MET A 233 1.43 -44.68 -18.07
CA MET A 233 0.48 -43.59 -18.32
C MET A 233 -0.88 -44.11 -18.79
N THR A 234 -1.92 -43.28 -18.62
CA THR A 234 -3.19 -43.46 -19.30
C THR A 234 -3.08 -42.96 -20.76
N THR A 235 -4.02 -43.36 -21.61
CA THR A 235 -4.08 -42.89 -23.01
C THR A 235 -4.10 -41.37 -23.11
N LEU A 236 -4.88 -40.69 -22.26
CA LEU A 236 -4.96 -39.22 -22.27
C LEU A 236 -3.64 -38.54 -21.88
N LYS A 237 -2.91 -39.07 -20.89
CA LYS A 237 -1.57 -38.55 -20.52
C LYS A 237 -0.55 -38.73 -21.61
N ALA A 238 -0.51 -39.90 -22.23
CA ALA A 238 0.38 -40.14 -23.36
C ALA A 238 0.01 -39.25 -24.56
N GLN A 239 -1.28 -38.95 -24.75
CA GLN A 239 -1.75 -38.01 -25.78
C GLN A 239 -1.49 -36.53 -25.42
N ALA A 240 -1.28 -36.20 -24.15
CA ALA A 240 -0.88 -34.88 -23.70
C ALA A 240 0.58 -34.54 -24.05
N ILE A 241 1.41 -35.53 -24.42
CA ILE A 241 2.79 -35.30 -24.88
C ILE A 241 2.78 -34.56 -26.22
N SER A 242 3.45 -33.41 -26.25
CA SER A 242 3.45 -32.54 -27.44
C SER A 242 4.13 -33.20 -28.64
N ARG A 243 3.70 -32.80 -29.85
CA ARG A 243 4.29 -33.28 -31.12
C ARG A 243 5.78 -32.97 -31.23
N ASP A 244 6.21 -31.83 -30.66
CA ASP A 244 7.62 -31.45 -30.67
C ASP A 244 8.45 -32.25 -29.67
N ALA A 245 7.89 -32.65 -28.52
CA ALA A 245 8.54 -33.59 -27.62
C ALA A 245 8.73 -34.97 -28.30
N ILE A 246 7.69 -35.45 -28.98
CA ILE A 246 7.72 -36.73 -29.71
C ILE A 246 8.87 -36.75 -30.72
N LYS A 247 9.13 -35.67 -31.47
CA LYS A 247 10.26 -35.60 -32.42
C LYS A 247 11.65 -35.74 -31.77
N LEU A 248 11.77 -35.43 -30.47
CA LEU A 248 13.03 -35.50 -29.71
C LEU A 248 13.24 -36.85 -29.03
N MET A 249 12.20 -37.68 -28.93
CA MET A 249 12.24 -38.97 -28.25
C MET A 249 13.04 -40.03 -29.02
N ASP A 250 13.69 -40.89 -28.26
CA ASP A 250 14.36 -42.08 -28.77
C ASP A 250 13.38 -43.18 -29.18
N VAL A 251 13.91 -44.18 -29.88
CA VAL A 251 13.14 -45.30 -30.40
C VAL A 251 12.39 -46.08 -29.32
N SER A 252 12.99 -46.26 -28.14
CA SER A 252 12.38 -47.03 -27.05
C SER A 252 11.19 -46.30 -26.43
N GLN A 253 11.28 -44.97 -26.35
CA GLN A 253 10.20 -44.10 -25.90
C GLN A 253 9.07 -44.07 -26.93
N ILE A 254 9.42 -43.93 -28.22
CA ILE A 254 8.44 -43.98 -29.32
C ILE A 254 7.69 -45.31 -29.33
N GLN A 255 8.39 -46.43 -29.16
CA GLN A 255 7.75 -47.76 -29.06
C GLN A 255 6.75 -47.84 -27.90
N ALA A 256 7.11 -47.30 -26.73
CA ALA A 256 6.19 -47.27 -25.59
C ALA A 256 4.97 -46.37 -25.83
N LEU A 257 5.09 -45.35 -26.69
CA LEU A 257 3.99 -44.43 -27.01
C LEU A 257 3.03 -44.94 -28.09
N LEU A 258 3.49 -45.81 -29.01
CA LEU A 258 2.72 -46.26 -30.16
C LEU A 258 1.25 -46.64 -29.85
N PRO A 259 0.94 -47.38 -28.77
CA PRO A 259 -0.45 -47.78 -28.47
C PRO A 259 -1.38 -46.62 -28.10
N PHE A 260 -0.83 -45.46 -27.76
CA PHE A 260 -1.58 -44.33 -27.19
C PHE A 260 -1.70 -43.13 -28.14
N LEU A 261 -0.90 -43.06 -29.20
CA LEU A 261 -0.81 -41.86 -30.05
C LEU A 261 -2.15 -41.52 -30.75
N SER A 262 -2.49 -40.23 -30.76
CA SER A 262 -3.56 -39.66 -31.59
C SER A 262 -3.12 -39.47 -33.04
N GLU A 263 -4.08 -39.32 -33.96
CA GLU A 263 -3.82 -39.11 -35.39
C GLU A 263 -2.75 -38.05 -35.69
N ALA A 264 -2.86 -36.91 -35.03
CA ALA A 264 -1.96 -35.81 -35.31
C ALA A 264 -0.57 -36.00 -34.68
N GLN A 265 -0.45 -36.79 -33.61
CA GLN A 265 0.85 -37.20 -33.06
C GLN A 265 1.53 -38.26 -33.93
N VAL A 266 0.75 -39.15 -34.54
CA VAL A 266 1.22 -40.13 -35.51
C VAL A 266 1.83 -39.44 -36.74
N GLN A 267 1.17 -38.41 -37.25
CA GLN A 267 1.68 -37.60 -38.36
C GLN A 267 2.93 -36.76 -37.99
N ALA A 268 3.22 -36.58 -36.70
CA ALA A 268 4.39 -35.84 -36.24
C ALA A 268 5.67 -36.68 -36.12
N LEU A 269 5.57 -38.01 -36.22
CA LEU A 269 6.72 -38.90 -36.19
C LEU A 269 7.68 -38.54 -37.31
N THR A 270 8.97 -38.51 -37.01
CA THR A 270 9.98 -38.30 -38.05
C THR A 270 10.19 -39.56 -38.87
N ILE A 271 10.62 -39.39 -40.13
CA ILE A 271 11.02 -40.51 -41.00
C ILE A 271 12.05 -41.43 -40.32
N VAL A 272 12.99 -40.86 -39.56
CA VAL A 272 14.00 -41.63 -38.81
C VAL A 272 13.37 -42.44 -37.69
N GLN A 273 12.39 -41.89 -36.96
CA GLN A 273 11.68 -42.62 -35.90
C GLN A 273 10.86 -43.76 -36.49
N VAL A 274 10.12 -43.53 -37.58
CA VAL A 274 9.35 -44.58 -38.27
C VAL A 274 10.26 -45.69 -38.78
N GLN A 275 11.37 -45.34 -39.44
CA GLN A 275 12.35 -46.30 -39.93
C GLN A 275 13.01 -47.09 -38.80
N ALA A 276 13.17 -46.47 -37.63
CA ALA A 276 13.87 -47.06 -36.50
C ALA A 276 12.96 -47.83 -35.54
N ILE A 277 11.65 -47.98 -35.77
CA ILE A 277 10.78 -48.91 -35.03
C ILE A 277 11.10 -50.34 -35.50
N PRO A 278 11.91 -51.16 -34.79
CA PRO A 278 12.14 -52.55 -35.20
C PRO A 278 10.87 -53.38 -35.07
N ALA A 279 10.65 -54.27 -36.04
CA ALA A 279 9.81 -55.46 -35.88
C ALA A 279 10.51 -56.37 -34.84
N ILE A 280 10.04 -56.40 -33.59
CA ILE A 280 10.56 -57.32 -32.57
C ILE A 280 9.54 -58.44 -32.39
N ALA A 281 9.81 -59.56 -33.07
CA ALA A 281 9.04 -60.81 -33.06
C ALA A 281 8.89 -61.53 -31.69
N ASN A 282 9.02 -60.85 -30.53
CA ASN A 282 8.97 -61.49 -29.21
C ASN A 282 8.16 -60.75 -28.11
N SER A 283 7.42 -59.68 -28.42
CA SER A 283 6.42 -59.13 -27.48
C SER A 283 5.13 -58.71 -28.19
N PRO A 284 4.01 -59.43 -28.03
CA PRO A 284 2.76 -59.17 -28.76
C PRO A 284 2.03 -57.87 -28.38
N GLU A 285 2.59 -57.02 -27.50
CA GLU A 285 1.95 -55.79 -27.00
C GLU A 285 2.56 -54.49 -27.57
N GLN A 286 3.65 -54.53 -28.35
CA GLN A 286 4.40 -53.33 -28.80
C GLN A 286 4.76 -53.30 -30.30
N ASP A 287 4.01 -54.05 -31.11
CA ASP A 287 4.16 -54.18 -32.55
C ASP A 287 3.34 -53.11 -33.32
N ILE A 288 3.83 -52.65 -34.48
CA ILE A 288 3.10 -51.78 -35.42
C ILE A 288 1.81 -52.46 -35.92
N SER A 289 1.69 -53.78 -35.84
CA SER A 289 0.44 -54.50 -36.13
C SER A 289 -0.70 -54.19 -35.14
N ASN A 290 -0.40 -53.80 -33.90
CA ASN A 290 -1.40 -53.29 -32.93
C ASN A 290 -1.71 -51.80 -33.10
N PHE A 291 -1.04 -51.15 -34.05
CA PHE A 291 -1.24 -49.76 -34.36
C PHE A 291 -2.45 -49.60 -35.28
N ASN A 292 -3.63 -49.44 -34.67
CA ASN A 292 -4.91 -49.22 -35.36
C ASN A 292 -4.94 -47.93 -36.22
N ASN A 293 -3.88 -47.13 -36.17
CA ASN A 293 -3.75 -45.84 -36.82
C ASN A 293 -2.81 -45.88 -38.04
N ILE A 294 -2.41 -47.05 -38.56
CA ILE A 294 -1.45 -47.12 -39.69
C ILE A 294 -1.94 -46.36 -40.93
N SER A 295 -3.26 -46.34 -41.17
CA SER A 295 -3.89 -45.53 -42.21
C SER A 295 -3.69 -44.02 -42.04
N LYS A 296 -3.35 -43.56 -40.84
CA LYS A 296 -3.11 -42.15 -40.50
C LYS A 296 -1.66 -41.73 -40.69
N PHE A 297 -0.78 -42.64 -41.10
CA PHE A 297 0.59 -42.28 -41.49
C PHE A 297 0.56 -41.43 -42.77
N LEU A 298 1.46 -40.44 -42.83
CA LEU A 298 1.69 -39.71 -44.07
C LEU A 298 2.32 -40.63 -45.12
N ASN A 299 2.06 -40.34 -46.39
CA ASN A 299 2.63 -41.06 -47.53
C ASN A 299 4.16 -41.20 -47.46
N VAL A 300 4.86 -40.17 -46.98
CA VAL A 300 6.33 -40.17 -46.81
C VAL A 300 6.84 -41.15 -45.75
N HIS A 301 5.99 -41.58 -44.81
CA HIS A 301 6.37 -42.59 -43.82
C HIS A 301 6.38 -43.99 -44.44
N PHE A 302 5.49 -44.26 -45.40
CA PHE A 302 5.44 -45.53 -46.14
C PHE A 302 6.68 -45.73 -47.02
N ASP A 303 7.32 -44.65 -47.47
CA ASP A 303 8.53 -44.70 -48.29
C ASP A 303 9.76 -45.26 -47.53
N VAL A 304 9.72 -45.30 -46.19
CA VAL A 304 10.83 -45.79 -45.35
C VAL A 304 10.51 -47.06 -44.57
N LEU A 305 9.31 -47.64 -44.79
CA LEU A 305 8.98 -48.93 -44.21
C LEU A 305 9.82 -50.03 -44.85
N VAL A 306 10.14 -51.04 -44.05
CA VAL A 306 10.86 -52.24 -44.49
C VAL A 306 9.92 -53.44 -44.53
N GLU A 307 10.32 -54.47 -45.28
CA GLU A 307 9.62 -55.75 -45.44
C GLU A 307 9.07 -56.29 -44.11
N ALA A 308 9.92 -56.39 -43.09
CA ALA A 308 9.51 -56.87 -41.75
C ALA A 308 8.40 -56.06 -41.06
N GLN A 309 8.19 -54.78 -41.41
CA GLN A 309 7.12 -53.94 -40.87
C GLN A 309 5.81 -54.07 -41.67
N ILE A 310 5.88 -54.57 -42.90
CA ILE A 310 4.73 -54.76 -43.81
C ILE A 310 4.15 -56.17 -43.67
N ASP A 311 5.00 -57.17 -43.40
CA ASP A 311 4.59 -58.57 -43.22
C ASP A 311 3.68 -58.78 -41.99
N GLU A 312 3.71 -57.86 -41.03
CA GLU A 312 2.94 -57.95 -39.78
C GLU A 312 1.54 -57.29 -39.90
N LEU A 313 1.16 -56.75 -41.06
CA LEU A 313 -0.15 -56.09 -41.26
C LEU A 313 -1.30 -57.08 -41.43
N THR A 314 -2.41 -56.84 -40.73
CA THR A 314 -3.66 -57.59 -40.91
C THR A 314 -4.39 -57.20 -42.21
N ASN A 315 -5.25 -58.07 -42.73
CA ASN A 315 -6.13 -57.77 -43.87
C ASN A 315 -6.97 -56.50 -43.63
N ALA A 316 -7.49 -56.32 -42.41
CA ALA A 316 -8.26 -55.14 -42.04
C ALA A 316 -7.42 -53.85 -42.08
N GLN A 317 -6.13 -53.91 -41.71
CA GLN A 317 -5.23 -52.79 -41.85
C GLN A 317 -4.94 -52.49 -43.33
N ILE A 318 -4.70 -53.51 -44.15
CA ILE A 318 -4.52 -53.36 -45.60
C ILE A 318 -5.75 -52.69 -46.26
N ASP A 319 -6.96 -53.02 -45.80
CA ASP A 319 -8.19 -52.37 -46.25
C ASP A 319 -8.30 -50.91 -45.81
N SER A 320 -7.73 -50.58 -44.64
CA SER A 320 -7.72 -49.20 -44.15
C SER A 320 -6.72 -48.30 -44.87
N LEU A 321 -5.76 -48.86 -45.62
CA LEU A 321 -4.76 -48.10 -46.37
C LEU A 321 -5.31 -47.63 -47.72
N SER A 322 -4.96 -46.40 -48.10
CA SER A 322 -5.27 -45.88 -49.43
C SER A 322 -4.50 -46.64 -50.51
N ASN A 323 -5.02 -46.62 -51.75
CA ASN A 323 -4.32 -47.24 -52.86
C ASN A 323 -2.95 -46.57 -53.12
N GLU A 324 -2.77 -45.30 -52.76
CA GLU A 324 -1.47 -44.61 -52.83
C GLU A 324 -0.50 -45.09 -51.75
N GLN A 325 -0.95 -45.23 -50.50
CA GLN A 325 -0.15 -45.78 -49.41
C GLN A 325 0.30 -47.21 -49.74
N LEU A 326 -0.61 -48.04 -50.26
CA LEU A 326 -0.29 -49.40 -50.73
C LEU A 326 0.64 -49.41 -51.94
N ALA A 327 0.51 -48.47 -52.87
CA ALA A 327 1.39 -48.36 -54.04
C ALA A 327 2.84 -48.03 -53.67
N ARG A 328 3.06 -47.30 -52.57
CA ARG A 328 4.39 -46.94 -52.06
C ARG A 328 5.12 -48.11 -51.43
N VAL A 329 4.38 -49.00 -50.76
CA VAL A 329 4.93 -50.25 -50.20
C VAL A 329 4.75 -51.44 -51.13
N TYR A 330 4.19 -51.25 -52.33
CA TYR A 330 3.89 -52.33 -53.29
C TYR A 330 5.05 -53.31 -53.54
N PRO A 331 6.33 -52.86 -53.65
CA PRO A 331 7.46 -53.77 -53.80
C PRO A 331 7.70 -54.71 -52.61
N LEU A 332 7.14 -54.40 -51.44
CA LEU A 332 7.27 -55.13 -50.19
C LEU A 332 6.10 -56.09 -49.94
N LEU A 333 5.02 -56.06 -50.75
CA LEU A 333 3.77 -56.81 -50.48
C LEU A 333 3.77 -58.29 -50.93
N ASP A 334 4.80 -58.72 -51.66
CA ASP A 334 4.90 -60.05 -52.32
C ASP A 334 5.82 -61.04 -51.59
N ILE A 335 6.34 -60.70 -50.39
CA ILE A 335 7.53 -61.38 -49.86
C ILE A 335 7.20 -62.43 -48.80
N ASP A 336 6.28 -62.18 -47.86
CA ASP A 336 5.88 -63.17 -46.85
C ASP A 336 4.36 -63.15 -46.53
N SER A 337 3.90 -64.16 -45.77
CA SER A 337 2.49 -64.28 -45.36
C SER A 337 2.17 -63.30 -44.24
N ASN A 338 1.07 -62.56 -44.39
CA ASN A 338 0.53 -61.72 -43.33
C ASN A 338 0.04 -62.52 -42.12
N THR A 339 -0.37 -61.83 -41.04
CA THR A 339 -0.89 -62.46 -39.81
C THR A 339 -2.13 -63.34 -40.06
N ASP A 340 -2.85 -63.13 -41.16
CA ASP A 340 -4.04 -63.87 -41.57
C ASP A 340 -3.73 -65.08 -42.48
N GLY A 341 -2.46 -65.30 -42.82
CA GLY A 341 -1.96 -66.48 -43.52
C GLY A 341 -1.99 -66.42 -45.06
N SER A 342 -2.24 -65.26 -45.66
CA SER A 342 -2.09 -64.98 -47.10
C SER A 342 -1.02 -63.92 -47.35
N THR A 343 -0.43 -63.80 -48.54
CA THR A 343 0.38 -62.61 -48.84
C THR A 343 -0.55 -61.39 -48.95
N ALA A 344 -0.04 -60.20 -48.62
CA ALA A 344 -0.82 -58.96 -48.78
C ALA A 344 -1.24 -58.75 -50.25
N LEU A 345 -0.38 -59.16 -51.19
CA LEU A 345 -0.69 -59.17 -52.62
C LEU A 345 -1.84 -60.13 -52.96
N ASP A 346 -1.84 -61.36 -52.44
CA ASP A 346 -2.94 -62.32 -52.66
C ASP A 346 -4.28 -61.77 -52.15
N TYR A 347 -4.25 -61.07 -51.01
CA TYR A 347 -5.43 -60.40 -50.46
C TYR A 347 -5.93 -59.27 -51.37
N LEU A 348 -5.04 -58.38 -51.81
CA LEU A 348 -5.39 -57.27 -52.72
C LEU A 348 -5.89 -57.73 -54.08
N VAL A 349 -5.35 -58.84 -54.61
CA VAL A 349 -5.86 -59.49 -55.82
C VAL A 349 -7.28 -60.02 -55.60
N SER A 350 -7.55 -60.61 -54.42
CA SER A 350 -8.87 -61.14 -54.09
C SER A 350 -9.94 -60.04 -53.95
N GLU A 351 -9.56 -58.87 -53.46
CA GLU A 351 -10.42 -57.68 -53.33
C GLU A 351 -10.47 -56.83 -54.62
N GLY A 352 -9.73 -57.20 -55.66
CA GLY A 352 -9.73 -56.51 -56.96
C GLY A 352 -8.99 -55.17 -56.99
N ARG A 353 -8.22 -54.84 -55.95
CA ARG A 353 -7.48 -53.56 -55.80
C ARG A 353 -6.08 -53.59 -56.43
N ASP A 354 -5.53 -54.77 -56.67
CA ASP A 354 -4.16 -54.97 -57.19
C ASP A 354 -3.88 -54.22 -58.51
N THR A 355 -4.81 -54.27 -59.46
CA THR A 355 -4.62 -53.60 -60.77
C THR A 355 -4.55 -52.07 -60.63
N ASP A 356 -5.35 -51.49 -59.73
CA ASP A 356 -5.35 -50.05 -59.48
C ASP A 356 -4.05 -49.62 -58.78
N ILE A 357 -3.61 -50.40 -57.80
CA ILE A 357 -2.35 -50.16 -57.08
C ILE A 357 -1.15 -50.29 -58.01
N GLN A 358 -1.11 -51.30 -58.89
CA GLN A 358 -0.08 -51.45 -59.92
C GLN A 358 -0.06 -50.28 -60.89
N THR A 359 -1.24 -49.75 -61.25
CA THR A 359 -1.35 -48.61 -62.16
C THR A 359 -0.79 -47.34 -61.50
N ILE A 360 -1.13 -47.10 -60.24
CA ILE A 360 -0.60 -46.00 -59.43
C ILE A 360 0.93 -46.14 -59.26
N HIS A 361 1.41 -47.35 -58.97
CA HIS A 361 2.83 -47.66 -58.83
C HIS A 361 3.62 -47.49 -60.14
N ALA A 362 3.04 -47.88 -61.28
CA ALA A 362 3.72 -47.95 -62.58
C ALA A 362 3.78 -46.63 -63.36
N GLY A 363 2.91 -45.66 -63.09
CA GLY A 363 3.01 -44.37 -63.77
C GLY A 363 1.82 -43.43 -63.63
N GLY A 364 1.76 -42.69 -62.53
CA GLY A 364 1.04 -41.41 -62.32
C GLY A 364 -0.11 -41.06 -63.28
N LEU A 365 -1.30 -40.86 -62.71
CA LEU A 365 -2.58 -40.51 -63.36
C LEU A 365 -2.46 -39.58 -64.59
N PRO A 366 -3.28 -39.77 -65.65
CA PRO A 366 -3.31 -38.86 -66.80
C PRO A 366 -3.98 -37.51 -66.47
N THR A 367 -3.42 -36.45 -67.08
CA THR A 367 -3.80 -35.01 -67.15
C THR A 367 -5.30 -34.70 -67.42
N PRO A 368 -5.80 -33.47 -67.14
CA PRO A 368 -7.16 -33.21 -66.65
C PRO A 368 -8.32 -33.43 -67.64
N ILE A 369 -9.49 -33.79 -67.10
CA ILE A 369 -10.77 -33.92 -67.81
C ILE A 369 -11.45 -32.55 -67.95
N PRO A 370 -11.96 -32.16 -69.15
CA PRO A 370 -12.71 -30.92 -69.35
C PRO A 370 -13.99 -30.81 -68.49
N PHE A 371 -14.30 -29.62 -67.99
CA PHE A 371 -15.48 -29.36 -67.14
C PHE A 371 -16.83 -29.74 -67.76
N ASP A 372 -16.98 -29.60 -69.07
CA ASP A 372 -18.21 -29.94 -69.79
C ASP A 372 -18.58 -31.43 -69.65
N ASP A 373 -17.58 -32.30 -69.46
CA ASP A 373 -17.76 -33.73 -69.27
C ASP A 373 -18.10 -34.11 -67.81
N ILE A 374 -17.92 -33.17 -66.87
CA ILE A 374 -18.20 -33.36 -65.43
C ILE A 374 -19.67 -33.14 -65.09
N ALA A 375 -20.35 -32.23 -65.80
CA ALA A 375 -21.75 -31.91 -65.58
C ALA A 375 -22.70 -33.12 -65.76
N GLY A 376 -22.27 -34.16 -66.48
CA GLY A 376 -23.02 -35.41 -66.70
C GLY A 376 -22.87 -36.49 -65.62
N ILE A 377 -21.92 -36.35 -64.68
CA ILE A 377 -21.67 -37.33 -63.62
C ILE A 377 -22.72 -37.14 -62.52
N THR A 378 -23.59 -38.14 -62.35
CA THR A 378 -24.78 -38.06 -61.48
C THR A 378 -24.71 -38.94 -60.22
N GLU A 379 -23.84 -39.96 -60.17
CA GLU A 379 -23.64 -40.83 -58.99
C GLU A 379 -22.18 -41.34 -58.92
N ALA A 380 -21.37 -40.76 -58.01
CA ALA A 380 -20.19 -41.32 -57.31
C ALA A 380 -19.27 -40.16 -56.89
N SER A 381 -19.27 -39.81 -55.60
CA SER A 381 -18.45 -38.75 -55.02
C SER A 381 -16.94 -39.02 -55.14
N GLU A 382 -16.50 -40.29 -55.04
CA GLU A 382 -15.07 -40.67 -55.15
C GLU A 382 -14.51 -40.57 -56.58
N LEU A 383 -15.35 -40.83 -57.57
CA LEU A 383 -14.95 -40.76 -58.99
C LEU A 383 -14.74 -39.31 -59.40
N LEU A 384 -15.54 -38.38 -58.87
CA LEU A 384 -15.35 -36.95 -59.12
C LEU A 384 -14.03 -36.43 -58.52
N VAL A 385 -13.71 -36.79 -57.27
CA VAL A 385 -12.44 -36.42 -56.60
C VAL A 385 -11.21 -36.90 -57.38
N THR A 386 -11.20 -38.16 -57.81
CA THR A 386 -10.08 -38.77 -58.55
C THR A 386 -9.84 -38.12 -59.91
N LEU A 387 -10.89 -37.56 -60.54
CA LEU A 387 -10.79 -36.87 -61.83
C LEU A 387 -10.32 -35.41 -61.70
N LEU A 388 -10.39 -34.83 -60.49
CA LEU A 388 -9.96 -33.46 -60.18
C LEU A 388 -8.45 -33.36 -59.89
N GLU A 389 -7.77 -34.47 -59.57
CA GLU A 389 -6.33 -34.52 -59.27
C GLU A 389 -5.43 -34.06 -60.44
N GLY A 390 -5.96 -34.01 -61.67
CA GLY A 390 -5.25 -33.51 -62.84
C GLY A 390 -5.33 -32.00 -63.07
N TRP A 391 -6.18 -31.27 -62.33
CA TRP A 391 -6.37 -29.84 -62.55
C TRP A 391 -5.14 -29.06 -62.10
N ASN A 392 -4.57 -28.22 -62.96
CA ASN A 392 -3.50 -27.30 -62.59
C ASN A 392 -4.06 -25.88 -62.46
N GLU A 393 -3.25 -25.00 -61.87
CA GLU A 393 -3.59 -23.58 -61.67
C GLU A 393 -4.02 -22.88 -62.97
N GLU A 394 -3.33 -23.17 -64.09
CA GLU A 394 -3.62 -22.60 -65.41
C GLU A 394 -5.01 -23.01 -65.94
N PHE A 395 -5.40 -24.27 -65.73
CA PHE A 395 -6.73 -24.77 -66.12
C PHE A 395 -7.85 -24.16 -65.27
N ILE A 396 -7.59 -23.92 -63.98
CA ILE A 396 -8.58 -23.31 -63.07
C ILE A 396 -8.83 -21.84 -63.43
N GLN A 397 -7.80 -21.10 -63.87
CA GLN A 397 -7.95 -19.71 -64.33
C GLN A 397 -8.75 -19.57 -65.64
N GLU A 398 -8.83 -20.63 -66.44
CA GLU A 398 -9.58 -20.63 -67.71
C GLU A 398 -11.06 -21.04 -67.55
N ILE A 399 -11.51 -21.33 -66.32
CA ILE A 399 -12.90 -21.75 -66.05
C ILE A 399 -13.85 -20.58 -66.34
N ASP A 400 -14.78 -20.80 -67.28
CA ASP A 400 -15.89 -19.87 -67.51
C ASP A 400 -16.87 -19.91 -66.31
N PRO A 401 -17.12 -18.78 -65.62
CA PRO A 401 -18.03 -18.72 -64.48
C PRO A 401 -19.45 -19.23 -64.78
N THR A 402 -19.88 -19.21 -66.05
CA THR A 402 -21.19 -19.73 -66.48
C THR A 402 -21.29 -21.26 -66.41
N VAL A 403 -20.15 -21.98 -66.40
CA VAL A 403 -20.09 -23.44 -66.27
C VAL A 403 -20.46 -23.87 -64.85
N ILE A 404 -19.91 -23.19 -63.84
CA ILE A 404 -20.25 -23.42 -62.42
C ILE A 404 -21.72 -23.11 -62.15
N ALA A 405 -22.28 -22.08 -62.79
CA ALA A 405 -23.70 -21.75 -62.68
C ALA A 405 -24.65 -22.85 -63.17
N ASN A 406 -24.17 -23.80 -64.01
CA ASN A 406 -24.93 -24.94 -64.51
C ASN A 406 -24.71 -26.22 -63.69
N MET A 407 -23.83 -26.22 -62.69
CA MET A 407 -23.57 -27.35 -61.80
C MET A 407 -24.56 -27.42 -60.64
N THR A 408 -24.76 -28.63 -60.09
CA THR A 408 -25.50 -28.79 -58.84
C THR A 408 -24.65 -28.37 -57.65
N GLN A 409 -25.27 -27.91 -56.56
CA GLN A 409 -24.54 -27.54 -55.33
C GLN A 409 -23.65 -28.68 -54.79
N ALA A 410 -24.05 -29.94 -54.97
CA ALA A 410 -23.24 -31.09 -54.57
C ALA A 410 -21.98 -31.27 -55.46
N GLN A 411 -22.07 -30.98 -56.76
CA GLN A 411 -20.91 -31.02 -57.66
C GLN A 411 -19.95 -29.87 -57.36
N ILE A 412 -20.48 -28.67 -57.12
CA ILE A 412 -19.67 -27.51 -56.72
C ILE A 412 -19.00 -27.78 -55.37
N ALA A 413 -19.70 -28.40 -54.42
CA ALA A 413 -19.13 -28.80 -53.13
C ALA A 413 -17.94 -29.74 -53.28
N ILE A 414 -18.12 -30.83 -54.02
CA ILE A 414 -17.04 -31.80 -54.21
C ILE A 414 -15.85 -31.16 -54.93
N ILE A 415 -16.08 -30.27 -55.89
CA ILE A 415 -15.00 -29.55 -56.58
C ILE A 415 -14.21 -28.69 -55.60
N PHE A 416 -14.88 -27.77 -54.89
CA PHE A 416 -14.23 -26.85 -53.98
C PHE A 416 -13.57 -27.57 -52.79
N GLU A 417 -14.18 -28.64 -52.27
CA GLU A 417 -13.60 -29.49 -51.23
C GLU A 417 -12.36 -30.25 -51.71
N SER A 418 -12.22 -30.51 -53.02
CA SER A 418 -11.09 -31.24 -53.61
C SER A 418 -9.95 -30.34 -54.08
N LEU A 419 -10.17 -29.02 -54.18
CA LEU A 419 -9.10 -28.10 -54.59
C LEU A 419 -8.10 -27.91 -53.45
N THR A 420 -6.83 -28.04 -53.79
CA THR A 420 -5.70 -27.68 -52.91
C THR A 420 -5.67 -26.16 -52.67
N PRO A 421 -5.05 -25.68 -51.59
CA PRO A 421 -4.93 -24.23 -51.32
C PRO A 421 -4.33 -23.42 -52.48
N THR A 422 -3.33 -23.97 -53.17
CA THR A 422 -2.70 -23.37 -54.36
C THR A 422 -3.63 -23.31 -55.58
N GLN A 423 -4.48 -24.32 -55.76
CA GLN A 423 -5.51 -24.33 -56.78
C GLN A 423 -6.67 -23.38 -56.43
N MET A 424 -7.04 -23.28 -55.15
CA MET A 424 -8.03 -22.32 -54.65
C MET A 424 -7.61 -20.88 -54.91
N ALA A 425 -6.31 -20.58 -54.80
CA ALA A 425 -5.76 -19.27 -55.17
C ALA A 425 -5.90 -18.96 -56.67
N SER A 426 -6.08 -19.96 -57.52
CA SER A 426 -6.28 -19.77 -58.96
C SER A 426 -7.74 -19.60 -59.37
N VAL A 427 -8.68 -19.64 -58.41
CA VAL A 427 -10.11 -19.47 -58.66
C VAL A 427 -10.43 -17.99 -58.90
N ASP A 428 -11.14 -17.71 -59.99
CA ASP A 428 -11.54 -16.36 -60.37
C ASP A 428 -12.44 -15.66 -59.32
N GLU A 429 -12.32 -14.34 -59.21
CA GLU A 429 -13.07 -13.50 -58.28
C GLU A 429 -14.59 -13.62 -58.48
N ASP A 430 -15.06 -13.65 -59.73
CA ASP A 430 -16.48 -13.76 -60.06
C ASP A 430 -17.05 -15.11 -59.61
N ILE A 431 -16.24 -16.16 -59.61
CA ILE A 431 -16.64 -17.48 -59.10
C ILE A 431 -16.75 -17.43 -57.56
N THR A 432 -15.77 -16.82 -56.90
CA THR A 432 -15.69 -16.70 -55.44
C THR A 432 -16.85 -15.88 -54.88
N ILE A 433 -17.21 -14.76 -55.52
CA ILE A 433 -18.34 -13.90 -55.14
C ILE A 433 -19.68 -14.64 -55.25
N ASN A 434 -19.81 -15.56 -56.20
CA ASN A 434 -21.05 -16.27 -56.49
C ASN A 434 -21.18 -17.63 -55.77
N LEU A 435 -20.19 -18.01 -54.93
CA LEU A 435 -20.32 -19.19 -54.06
C LEU A 435 -21.54 -19.04 -53.15
N SER A 436 -22.32 -20.11 -52.94
CA SER A 436 -23.43 -20.07 -51.98
C SER A 436 -22.88 -19.96 -50.55
N ASP A 437 -23.63 -19.33 -49.64
CA ASP A 437 -23.19 -19.20 -48.23
C ASP A 437 -23.03 -20.57 -47.57
N THR A 438 -23.95 -21.49 -47.83
CA THR A 438 -23.88 -22.88 -47.36
C THR A 438 -22.64 -23.62 -47.85
N LEU A 439 -22.15 -23.31 -49.05
CA LEU A 439 -20.92 -23.93 -49.54
C LEU A 439 -19.68 -23.28 -48.94
N PHE A 440 -19.70 -21.96 -48.84
CA PHE A 440 -18.62 -21.19 -48.25
C PHE A 440 -18.40 -21.57 -46.77
N GLU A 441 -19.48 -21.81 -46.02
CA GLU A 441 -19.48 -22.33 -44.64
C GLU A 441 -18.77 -23.68 -44.48
N ASN A 442 -18.74 -24.53 -45.51
CA ASN A 442 -18.16 -25.87 -45.46
C ASN A 442 -16.68 -25.91 -45.91
N LEU A 443 -16.10 -24.79 -46.35
CA LEU A 443 -14.70 -24.75 -46.75
C LEU A 443 -13.78 -24.92 -45.54
N SER A 444 -12.71 -25.70 -45.72
CA SER A 444 -11.65 -25.79 -44.73
C SER A 444 -10.86 -24.48 -44.62
N ALA A 445 -10.18 -24.26 -43.49
CA ALA A 445 -9.35 -23.06 -43.28
C ALA A 445 -8.33 -22.83 -44.40
N ALA A 446 -7.62 -23.89 -44.81
CA ALA A 446 -6.62 -23.81 -45.88
C ALA A 446 -7.22 -23.44 -47.25
N GLN A 447 -8.48 -23.81 -47.50
CA GLN A 447 -9.21 -23.43 -48.72
C GLN A 447 -9.66 -21.97 -48.67
N VAL A 448 -10.14 -21.50 -47.52
CA VAL A 448 -10.50 -20.09 -47.31
C VAL A 448 -9.28 -19.18 -47.48
N GLU A 449 -8.14 -19.54 -46.89
CA GLU A 449 -6.88 -18.79 -47.06
C GLU A 449 -6.41 -18.72 -48.52
N GLY A 450 -6.56 -19.83 -49.25
CA GLY A 450 -6.25 -19.89 -50.69
C GLY A 450 -7.08 -18.88 -51.50
N LEU A 451 -8.39 -18.77 -51.24
CA LEU A 451 -9.28 -17.84 -51.96
C LEU A 451 -8.91 -16.36 -51.75
N VAL A 452 -8.38 -16.01 -50.58
CA VAL A 452 -8.12 -14.60 -50.23
C VAL A 452 -6.74 -14.13 -50.68
N PHE A 453 -5.76 -15.03 -50.83
CA PHE A 453 -4.42 -14.65 -51.26
C PHE A 453 -4.41 -13.96 -52.65
N VAL A 454 -5.47 -14.13 -53.44
CA VAL A 454 -5.60 -13.56 -54.80
C VAL A 454 -6.72 -12.53 -54.95
N ASN A 455 -7.81 -12.61 -54.16
CA ASN A 455 -8.88 -11.61 -54.17
C ASN A 455 -8.68 -10.61 -53.03
N GLU A 456 -8.37 -9.34 -53.35
CA GLU A 456 -7.91 -8.28 -52.42
C GLU A 456 -8.76 -8.05 -51.16
N SER A 457 -9.95 -8.65 -51.03
CA SER A 457 -10.59 -8.99 -49.76
C SER A 457 -11.86 -9.80 -50.03
N LEU A 458 -12.17 -10.78 -49.17
CA LEU A 458 -13.53 -11.31 -49.13
C LEU A 458 -14.49 -10.21 -48.67
N SER A 459 -15.71 -10.21 -49.17
CA SER A 459 -16.74 -9.33 -48.62
C SER A 459 -16.99 -9.64 -47.13
N GLU A 460 -17.27 -8.61 -46.34
CA GLU A 460 -17.63 -8.71 -44.92
C GLU A 460 -18.71 -9.79 -44.68
N GLY A 461 -19.72 -9.87 -45.54
CA GLY A 461 -20.79 -10.88 -45.42
C GLY A 461 -20.30 -12.33 -45.58
N LYS A 462 -19.23 -12.58 -46.34
CA LYS A 462 -18.59 -13.90 -46.46
C LYS A 462 -17.70 -14.22 -45.26
N ILE A 463 -16.98 -13.21 -44.75
CA ILE A 463 -16.19 -13.36 -43.53
C ILE A 463 -17.12 -13.72 -42.35
N GLN A 464 -18.26 -13.03 -42.24
CA GLN A 464 -19.25 -13.27 -41.19
C GLN A 464 -20.03 -14.59 -41.35
N SER A 465 -19.99 -15.24 -42.52
CA SER A 465 -20.56 -16.58 -42.71
C SER A 465 -19.57 -17.71 -42.44
N LEU A 466 -18.31 -17.43 -42.11
CA LEU A 466 -17.35 -18.48 -41.76
C LEU A 466 -17.80 -19.28 -40.53
N ALA A 467 -17.72 -20.61 -40.63
CA ALA A 467 -18.01 -21.50 -39.52
C ALA A 467 -16.97 -21.36 -38.40
N SER A 468 -17.39 -21.55 -37.14
CA SER A 468 -16.50 -21.42 -35.98
C SER A 468 -15.27 -22.33 -36.08
N GLN A 469 -15.42 -23.57 -36.56
CA GLN A 469 -14.30 -24.49 -36.72
C GLN A 469 -13.29 -23.96 -37.75
N THR A 470 -13.76 -23.41 -38.87
CA THR A 470 -12.89 -22.80 -39.88
C THR A 470 -12.06 -21.67 -39.28
N ILE A 471 -12.67 -20.79 -38.47
CA ILE A 471 -11.96 -19.68 -37.79
C ILE A 471 -10.86 -20.19 -36.84
N LYS A 472 -11.13 -21.28 -36.11
CA LYS A 472 -10.15 -21.90 -35.19
C LYS A 472 -8.95 -22.51 -35.91
N ASP A 473 -9.12 -22.87 -37.17
CA ASP A 473 -8.11 -23.52 -37.99
C ASP A 473 -7.36 -22.53 -38.92
N LEU A 474 -7.77 -21.24 -38.94
CA LEU A 474 -7.07 -20.19 -39.70
C LEU A 474 -5.67 -19.91 -39.12
N SER A 475 -4.73 -19.64 -40.02
CA SER A 475 -3.40 -19.14 -39.70
C SER A 475 -3.46 -17.75 -39.09
N HIS A 476 -2.48 -17.45 -38.24
CA HIS A 476 -2.32 -16.15 -37.59
C HIS A 476 -2.38 -14.96 -38.58
N ALA A 477 -1.60 -15.04 -39.66
CA ALA A 477 -1.49 -13.99 -40.67
C ALA A 477 -2.82 -13.70 -41.37
N TYR A 478 -3.67 -14.71 -41.50
CA TYR A 478 -4.99 -14.53 -42.11
C TYR A 478 -6.02 -14.08 -41.08
N LEU A 479 -6.02 -14.68 -39.90
CA LEU A 479 -6.90 -14.29 -38.80
C LEU A 479 -6.78 -12.79 -38.50
N ILE A 480 -5.56 -12.23 -38.40
CA ILE A 480 -5.36 -10.79 -38.18
C ILE A 480 -5.94 -9.93 -39.31
N SER A 481 -5.95 -10.43 -40.55
CA SER A 481 -6.46 -9.67 -41.69
C SER A 481 -7.99 -9.54 -41.71
N ILE A 482 -8.71 -10.51 -41.10
CA ILE A 482 -10.18 -10.55 -41.09
C ILE A 482 -10.80 -10.27 -39.73
N ILE A 483 -10.02 -10.23 -38.64
CA ILE A 483 -10.54 -10.18 -37.26
C ILE A 483 -11.48 -9.00 -37.03
N ASN A 484 -11.25 -7.89 -37.73
CA ASN A 484 -12.03 -6.66 -37.65
C ASN A 484 -13.41 -6.73 -38.33
N ASP A 485 -13.62 -7.72 -39.19
CA ASP A 485 -14.86 -7.95 -39.94
C ASP A 485 -15.70 -9.10 -39.35
N LEU A 486 -15.17 -9.80 -38.32
CA LEU A 486 -15.85 -10.88 -37.61
C LEU A 486 -16.97 -10.37 -36.69
N LEU A 487 -17.97 -11.22 -36.47
CA LEU A 487 -19.00 -11.00 -35.45
C LEU A 487 -18.47 -11.28 -34.04
N GLU A 488 -19.12 -10.71 -33.01
CA GLU A 488 -18.75 -10.94 -31.60
C GLU A 488 -18.66 -12.42 -31.24
N ALA A 489 -19.64 -13.22 -31.65
CA ALA A 489 -19.65 -14.67 -31.39
C ALA A 489 -18.49 -15.40 -32.09
N GLN A 490 -18.02 -14.90 -33.23
CA GLN A 490 -16.88 -15.48 -33.96
C GLN A 490 -15.54 -15.10 -33.29
N VAL A 491 -15.39 -13.85 -32.85
CA VAL A 491 -14.20 -13.42 -32.10
C VAL A 491 -14.07 -14.20 -30.78
N GLN A 492 -15.18 -14.49 -30.10
CA GLN A 492 -15.19 -15.28 -28.86
C GLN A 492 -14.86 -16.77 -29.04
N GLU A 493 -14.88 -17.27 -30.28
CA GLU A 493 -14.47 -18.65 -30.61
C GLU A 493 -12.98 -18.77 -30.93
N ILE A 494 -12.24 -17.66 -31.07
CA ILE A 494 -10.78 -17.69 -31.28
C ILE A 494 -10.12 -18.34 -30.07
N GLU A 495 -9.37 -19.43 -30.32
CA GLU A 495 -8.75 -20.20 -29.25
C GLU A 495 -7.57 -19.44 -28.63
N PRO A 496 -7.30 -19.60 -27.32
CA PRO A 496 -6.18 -18.94 -26.64
C PRO A 496 -4.83 -19.11 -27.36
N ILE A 497 -4.57 -20.30 -27.91
CA ILE A 497 -3.32 -20.59 -28.63
C ILE A 497 -3.15 -19.80 -29.93
N GLN A 498 -4.26 -19.37 -30.56
CA GLN A 498 -4.21 -18.48 -31.72
C GLN A 498 -3.92 -17.05 -31.27
N LEU A 499 -4.44 -16.63 -30.11
CA LEU A 499 -4.19 -15.30 -29.54
C LEU A 499 -2.73 -15.13 -29.09
N ASP A 500 -2.09 -16.18 -28.58
CA ASP A 500 -0.67 -16.17 -28.20
C ASP A 500 0.27 -15.82 -29.37
N LEU A 501 -0.17 -16.04 -30.62
CA LEU A 501 0.59 -15.74 -31.82
C LEU A 501 0.52 -14.26 -32.22
N PHE A 502 -0.39 -13.48 -31.64
CA PHE A 502 -0.52 -12.05 -31.93
C PHE A 502 0.63 -11.27 -31.31
N THR A 503 1.24 -10.43 -32.12
CA THR A 503 2.28 -9.51 -31.67
C THR A 503 1.69 -8.30 -30.96
N ASP A 504 2.50 -7.65 -30.12
CA ASP A 504 2.14 -6.42 -29.42
C ASP A 504 1.63 -5.32 -30.39
N THR A 505 2.21 -5.26 -31.60
CA THR A 505 1.79 -4.32 -32.65
C THR A 505 0.43 -4.70 -33.23
N GLU A 506 0.19 -5.98 -33.50
CA GLU A 506 -1.09 -6.44 -34.06
C GLU A 506 -2.25 -6.19 -33.07
N ILE A 507 -2.06 -6.49 -31.79
CA ILE A 507 -3.04 -6.19 -30.73
C ILE A 507 -3.16 -4.66 -30.52
N GLY A 508 -2.05 -3.93 -30.65
CA GLY A 508 -1.95 -2.50 -30.40
C GLY A 508 -2.63 -1.62 -31.47
N THR A 509 -2.35 -1.88 -32.75
CA THR A 509 -2.72 -0.99 -33.86
C THR A 509 -3.65 -1.63 -34.88
N ASP A 510 -3.59 -2.94 -35.06
CA ASP A 510 -4.25 -3.60 -36.19
C ASP A 510 -5.68 -4.05 -35.82
N ILE A 511 -5.96 -4.30 -34.54
CA ILE A 511 -7.32 -4.57 -34.04
C ILE A 511 -8.06 -3.25 -33.73
N ASN A 512 -9.22 -3.07 -34.35
CA ASN A 512 -10.06 -1.88 -34.19
C ASN A 512 -10.83 -1.86 -32.85
N SER A 513 -11.35 -0.69 -32.50
CA SER A 513 -12.04 -0.48 -31.22
C SER A 513 -13.28 -1.37 -30.98
N PRO A 514 -14.20 -1.56 -31.95
CA PRO A 514 -15.30 -2.52 -31.79
C PRO A 514 -14.83 -3.94 -31.50
N THR A 515 -13.81 -4.42 -32.22
CA THR A 515 -13.31 -5.80 -32.10
C THR A 515 -12.66 -6.07 -30.75
N ILE A 516 -11.94 -5.08 -30.19
CA ILE A 516 -11.42 -5.18 -28.82
C ILE A 516 -12.53 -5.50 -27.82
N THR A 517 -13.75 -4.99 -28.01
CA THR A 517 -14.88 -5.24 -27.10
C THR A 517 -15.47 -6.64 -27.23
N TYR A 518 -15.19 -7.34 -28.33
CA TYR A 518 -15.70 -8.68 -28.58
C TYR A 518 -14.92 -9.77 -27.85
N PHE A 519 -13.67 -9.53 -27.46
CA PHE A 519 -12.88 -10.48 -26.67
C PHE A 519 -13.53 -10.79 -25.31
N SER A 520 -13.63 -12.07 -24.99
CA SER A 520 -14.07 -12.52 -23.67
C SER A 520 -13.02 -12.22 -22.58
N THR A 521 -13.42 -12.26 -21.31
CA THR A 521 -12.48 -12.10 -20.18
C THR A 521 -11.40 -13.19 -20.18
N SER A 522 -11.76 -14.42 -20.53
CA SER A 522 -10.80 -15.53 -20.62
C SER A 522 -9.79 -15.33 -21.74
N GLN A 523 -10.20 -14.77 -22.89
CA GLN A 523 -9.27 -14.45 -23.98
C GLN A 523 -8.32 -13.30 -23.61
N MET A 524 -8.80 -12.31 -22.85
CA MET A 524 -7.96 -11.24 -22.33
C MET A 524 -6.94 -11.75 -21.28
N GLU A 525 -7.32 -12.73 -20.45
CA GLU A 525 -6.43 -13.37 -19.47
C GLU A 525 -5.36 -14.26 -20.12
N THR A 526 -5.61 -14.76 -21.33
CA THR A 526 -4.69 -15.66 -22.03
C THR A 526 -3.60 -14.93 -22.80
N LEU A 527 -3.84 -13.69 -23.23
CA LEU A 527 -2.79 -12.86 -23.84
C LEU A 527 -1.60 -12.76 -22.88
N ASP A 528 -0.37 -12.95 -23.39
CA ASP A 528 0.80 -12.85 -22.53
C ASP A 528 0.81 -11.48 -21.84
N LYS A 529 1.14 -11.47 -20.56
CA LYS A 529 1.01 -10.28 -19.72
C LYS A 529 1.91 -9.15 -20.21
N LEU A 530 3.03 -9.50 -20.84
CA LEU A 530 3.93 -8.54 -21.48
C LEU A 530 3.35 -8.05 -22.82
N GLN A 531 2.70 -8.91 -23.60
CA GLN A 531 2.01 -8.53 -24.84
C GLN A 531 0.86 -7.56 -24.58
N LEU A 532 0.02 -7.83 -23.57
CA LEU A 532 -1.09 -6.94 -23.19
C LEU A 532 -0.57 -5.60 -22.67
N GLN A 533 0.50 -5.62 -21.85
CA GLN A 533 1.13 -4.39 -21.37
C GLN A 533 1.70 -3.55 -22.54
N ALA A 534 2.43 -4.17 -23.47
CA ALA A 534 3.00 -3.50 -24.62
C ALA A 534 1.92 -2.96 -25.57
N ALA A 535 0.89 -3.76 -25.86
CA ALA A 535 -0.24 -3.36 -26.70
C ALA A 535 -0.99 -2.14 -26.15
N ILE A 536 -1.21 -2.07 -24.83
CA ILE A 536 -1.88 -0.94 -24.16
C ILE A 536 -1.09 0.37 -24.27
N THR A 537 0.22 0.31 -24.51
CA THR A 537 1.01 1.52 -24.79
C THR A 537 0.68 2.13 -26.16
N GLU A 538 0.37 1.27 -27.13
CA GLU A 538 0.04 1.65 -28.51
C GLU A 538 -1.45 1.95 -28.72
N TRP A 539 -2.34 1.48 -27.83
CA TRP A 539 -3.79 1.74 -27.93
C TRP A 539 -4.13 3.23 -27.98
N SER A 540 -4.93 3.59 -28.98
CA SER A 540 -5.56 4.90 -29.09
C SER A 540 -6.54 5.17 -27.94
N LEU A 541 -6.90 6.45 -27.75
CA LEU A 541 -7.92 6.83 -26.77
C LEU A 541 -9.25 6.07 -26.98
N ILE A 542 -9.63 5.85 -28.25
CA ILE A 542 -10.89 5.18 -28.59
C ILE A 542 -10.81 3.68 -28.25
N GLN A 543 -9.68 3.03 -28.52
CA GLN A 543 -9.46 1.62 -28.14
C GLN A 543 -9.47 1.46 -26.62
N MET A 544 -8.75 2.30 -25.88
CA MET A 544 -8.74 2.29 -24.41
C MET A 544 -10.14 2.50 -23.81
N GLN A 545 -10.95 3.38 -24.40
CA GLN A 545 -12.31 3.66 -23.93
C GLN A 545 -13.35 2.61 -24.36
N ALA A 546 -13.00 1.71 -25.27
CA ALA A 546 -13.87 0.64 -25.73
C ALA A 546 -13.84 -0.59 -24.81
N ILE A 547 -12.75 -0.79 -24.06
CA ILE A 547 -12.61 -1.89 -23.09
C ILE A 547 -13.80 -1.88 -22.13
N THR A 548 -14.47 -3.03 -22.02
CA THR A 548 -15.63 -3.23 -21.14
C THR A 548 -15.22 -3.35 -19.67
N SER A 549 -16.17 -3.17 -18.75
CA SER A 549 -15.91 -3.35 -17.31
C SER A 549 -15.47 -4.77 -16.95
N SER A 550 -15.98 -5.79 -17.64
CA SER A 550 -15.58 -7.19 -17.44
C SER A 550 -14.15 -7.43 -17.89
N GLN A 551 -13.75 -6.91 -19.06
CA GLN A 551 -12.37 -6.99 -19.53
C GLN A 551 -11.43 -6.21 -18.60
N LEU A 552 -11.83 -5.04 -18.13
CA LEU A 552 -11.02 -4.23 -17.21
C LEU A 552 -10.81 -4.93 -15.84
N SER A 553 -11.80 -5.70 -15.39
CA SER A 553 -11.66 -6.51 -14.16
C SER A 553 -10.75 -7.74 -14.31
N SER A 554 -10.40 -8.14 -15.54
CA SER A 554 -9.45 -9.24 -15.78
C SER A 554 -7.98 -8.84 -15.60
N PHE A 555 -7.69 -7.53 -15.59
CA PHE A 555 -6.35 -7.01 -15.33
C PHE A 555 -5.91 -7.28 -13.89
N LEU A 556 -4.70 -7.80 -13.73
CA LEU A 556 -4.09 -8.03 -12.43
C LEU A 556 -3.60 -6.73 -11.81
N ASP A 557 -3.56 -6.72 -10.47
CA ASP A 557 -3.00 -5.61 -9.69
C ASP A 557 -1.56 -5.27 -10.15
N THR A 558 -0.75 -6.28 -10.43
CA THR A 558 0.62 -6.07 -10.91
C THR A 558 0.67 -5.36 -12.26
N GLU A 559 -0.29 -5.58 -13.15
CA GLU A 559 -0.38 -4.97 -14.47
C GLU A 559 -0.84 -3.53 -14.38
N ILE A 560 -1.83 -3.26 -13.52
CA ILE A 560 -2.27 -1.91 -13.20
C ILE A 560 -1.10 -1.12 -12.61
N ALA A 561 -0.31 -1.69 -11.70
CA ALA A 561 0.82 -1.01 -11.06
C ALA A 561 1.94 -0.61 -12.05
N VAL A 562 2.12 -1.35 -13.15
CA VAL A 562 3.17 -1.09 -14.16
C VAL A 562 2.63 -0.46 -15.45
N MET A 563 1.34 -0.15 -15.53
CA MET A 563 0.75 0.52 -16.69
C MET A 563 1.33 1.94 -16.84
N PRO A 564 1.80 2.35 -18.03
CA PRO A 564 2.29 3.71 -18.21
C PRO A 564 1.21 4.75 -17.93
N THR A 565 1.61 5.86 -17.31
CA THR A 565 0.68 6.96 -16.95
C THR A 565 -0.08 7.47 -18.18
N ALA A 566 0.58 7.56 -19.34
CA ALA A 566 -0.04 7.96 -20.61
C ALA A 566 -1.15 7.03 -21.10
N SER A 567 -1.12 5.74 -20.73
CA SER A 567 -2.19 4.79 -21.06
C SER A 567 -3.30 4.81 -20.02
N LEU A 568 -2.95 4.89 -18.74
CA LEU A 568 -3.93 4.94 -17.65
C LEU A 568 -4.86 6.16 -17.78
N ILE A 569 -4.33 7.34 -18.13
CA ILE A 569 -5.13 8.57 -18.29
C ILE A 569 -6.10 8.52 -19.48
N LYS A 570 -5.97 7.54 -20.39
CA LYS A 570 -6.91 7.35 -21.50
C LYS A 570 -8.23 6.70 -21.02
N LEU A 571 -8.23 6.04 -19.86
CA LEU A 571 -9.43 5.45 -19.26
C LEU A 571 -10.40 6.54 -18.82
N SER A 572 -11.69 6.33 -19.07
CA SER A 572 -12.73 7.24 -18.58
C SER A 572 -13.00 7.06 -17.08
N ALA A 573 -13.55 8.09 -16.43
CA ALA A 573 -14.04 8.00 -15.05
C ALA A 573 -15.06 6.84 -14.88
N THR A 574 -15.89 6.59 -15.89
CA THR A 574 -16.82 5.46 -15.90
C THR A 574 -16.09 4.13 -15.84
N GLN A 575 -15.02 3.93 -16.61
CA GLN A 575 -14.22 2.70 -16.60
C GLN A 575 -13.51 2.51 -15.25
N LEU A 576 -12.89 3.56 -14.72
CA LEU A 576 -12.24 3.52 -13.41
C LEU A 576 -13.21 3.22 -12.26
N SER A 577 -14.48 3.58 -12.39
CA SER A 577 -15.52 3.23 -11.41
C SER A 577 -15.81 1.73 -11.32
N PHE A 578 -15.29 0.92 -12.25
CA PHE A 578 -15.38 -0.54 -12.22
C PHE A 578 -14.13 -1.23 -11.68
N PHE A 579 -13.07 -0.49 -11.33
CA PHE A 579 -11.89 -1.08 -10.69
C PHE A 579 -12.26 -1.75 -9.37
N SER A 580 -11.68 -2.91 -9.12
CA SER A 580 -11.73 -3.56 -7.81
C SER A 580 -10.93 -2.75 -6.78
N PRO A 581 -11.20 -2.90 -5.47
CA PRO A 581 -10.37 -2.26 -4.45
C PRO A 581 -8.88 -2.60 -4.59
N ALA A 582 -8.54 -3.84 -4.97
CA ALA A 582 -7.16 -4.27 -5.16
C ALA A 582 -6.48 -3.56 -6.34
N GLN A 583 -7.19 -3.40 -7.47
CA GLN A 583 -6.71 -2.64 -8.62
C GLN A 583 -6.51 -1.15 -8.30
N VAL A 584 -7.38 -0.58 -7.46
CA VAL A 584 -7.20 0.80 -6.96
C VAL A 584 -5.96 0.90 -6.06
N TYR A 585 -5.73 -0.07 -5.17
CA TYR A 585 -4.53 -0.12 -4.31
C TYR A 585 -3.25 -0.35 -5.11
N ALA A 586 -3.34 -0.96 -6.29
CA ALA A 586 -2.21 -1.17 -7.18
C ALA A 586 -1.70 0.11 -7.86
N LEU A 587 -2.53 1.16 -7.92
CA LEU A 587 -2.13 2.44 -8.50
C LEU A 587 -0.95 3.04 -7.74
N ASN A 588 0.09 3.45 -8.47
CA ASN A 588 1.27 4.07 -7.90
C ASN A 588 1.14 5.62 -7.84
N SER A 589 2.08 6.27 -7.17
CA SER A 589 2.06 7.74 -6.98
C SER A 589 2.09 8.52 -8.29
N ASP A 590 2.86 8.05 -9.28
CA ASP A 590 3.02 8.73 -10.57
C ASP A 590 1.75 8.63 -11.42
N GLN A 591 1.07 7.49 -11.35
CA GLN A 591 -0.22 7.27 -11.99
C GLN A 591 -1.29 8.20 -11.42
N VAL A 592 -1.45 8.19 -10.09
CA VAL A 592 -2.47 8.99 -9.39
C VAL A 592 -2.25 10.49 -9.62
N SER A 593 -1.01 10.98 -9.63
CA SER A 593 -0.72 12.41 -9.83
C SER A 593 -1.04 12.93 -11.23
N HIS A 594 -1.24 12.05 -12.23
CA HIS A 594 -1.57 12.43 -13.61
C HIS A 594 -3.05 12.26 -13.98
N MET A 595 -3.87 11.72 -13.08
CA MET A 595 -5.31 11.54 -13.30
C MET A 595 -6.04 12.89 -13.25
N ASP A 596 -7.09 13.06 -14.04
CA ASP A 596 -7.94 14.24 -13.93
C ASP A 596 -8.87 14.17 -12.69
N PRO A 597 -9.50 15.29 -12.28
CA PRO A 597 -10.42 15.30 -11.15
C PRO A 597 -11.55 14.27 -11.20
N ALA A 598 -12.12 13.98 -12.38
CA ALA A 598 -13.22 13.02 -12.51
C ALA A 598 -12.74 11.57 -12.36
N GLN A 599 -11.55 11.27 -12.88
CA GLN A 599 -10.88 9.98 -12.71
C GLN A 599 -10.55 9.73 -11.23
N ILE A 600 -10.06 10.76 -10.51
CA ILE A 600 -9.80 10.68 -9.07
C ILE A 600 -11.08 10.42 -8.28
N THR A 601 -12.18 11.13 -8.58
CA THR A 601 -13.48 10.87 -7.93
C THR A 601 -13.96 9.44 -8.17
N ALA A 602 -13.83 8.92 -9.39
CA ALA A 602 -14.25 7.55 -9.72
C ALA A 602 -13.45 6.48 -8.95
N VAL A 603 -12.13 6.65 -8.85
CA VAL A 603 -11.26 5.75 -8.07
C VAL A 603 -11.56 5.87 -6.58
N ALA A 604 -11.74 7.09 -6.06
CA ALA A 604 -12.04 7.31 -4.65
C ALA A 604 -13.38 6.70 -4.23
N ALA A 605 -14.40 6.73 -5.09
CA ALA A 605 -15.69 6.09 -4.83
C ALA A 605 -15.58 4.56 -4.66
N ARG A 606 -14.45 3.94 -5.04
CA ARG A 606 -14.22 2.50 -4.87
C ARG A 606 -13.64 2.10 -3.53
N LEU A 607 -13.16 3.07 -2.75
CA LEU A 607 -12.53 2.84 -1.46
C LEU A 607 -13.58 2.95 -0.36
N SER A 608 -14.14 1.79 0.04
CA SER A 608 -14.94 1.71 1.27
C SER A 608 -14.05 1.23 2.41
N THR A 609 -13.72 2.12 3.35
CA THR A 609 -13.36 1.86 4.77
C THR A 609 -11.90 1.74 5.29
N ASP A 610 -10.80 1.85 4.51
CA ASP A 610 -9.43 2.00 5.12
C ASP A 610 -8.30 2.42 4.11
N PRO A 611 -7.09 2.83 4.56
CA PRO A 611 -6.51 4.15 4.34
C PRO A 611 -5.82 4.33 2.97
N ILE A 612 -5.98 5.52 2.41
CA ILE A 612 -5.30 5.99 1.21
C ILE A 612 -3.93 6.57 1.61
N ASN A 613 -2.86 5.80 1.46
CA ASN A 613 -1.49 6.37 1.48
C ASN A 613 -1.22 7.29 0.26
N GLN A 614 -2.13 7.32 -0.72
CA GLN A 614 -2.03 8.13 -1.94
C GLN A 614 -2.52 9.58 -1.79
N ILE A 615 -3.17 9.99 -0.69
CA ILE A 615 -3.67 11.37 -0.50
C ILE A 615 -2.51 12.38 -0.53
N GLY A 616 -1.35 11.98 -0.01
CA GLY A 616 -0.13 12.78 -0.09
C GLY A 616 0.37 13.00 -1.53
N TYR A 617 -0.04 12.21 -2.53
CA TYR A 617 0.47 12.30 -3.90
C TYR A 617 -0.45 13.09 -4.85
N LEU A 618 -1.58 13.60 -4.34
CA LEU A 618 -2.52 14.40 -5.13
C LEU A 618 -1.94 15.78 -5.46
N THR A 619 -2.49 16.41 -6.50
CA THR A 619 -2.34 17.84 -6.79
C THR A 619 -3.51 18.63 -6.18
N THR A 620 -3.40 19.95 -6.10
CA THR A 620 -4.44 20.84 -5.53
C THR A 620 -5.82 20.59 -6.14
N ALA A 621 -5.92 20.46 -7.46
CA ALA A 621 -7.21 20.23 -8.14
C ALA A 621 -7.78 18.82 -7.86
N GLN A 622 -6.91 17.82 -7.70
CA GLN A 622 -7.30 16.44 -7.39
C GLN A 622 -7.74 16.28 -5.94
N ALA A 623 -7.02 16.89 -4.98
CA ALA A 623 -7.41 16.94 -3.58
C ALA A 623 -8.76 17.67 -3.41
N GLN A 624 -8.97 18.78 -4.14
CA GLN A 624 -10.24 19.50 -4.15
C GLN A 624 -11.43 18.63 -4.60
N ALA A 625 -11.23 17.77 -5.62
CA ALA A 625 -12.25 16.87 -6.12
C ALA A 625 -12.71 15.84 -5.07
N LEU A 626 -11.82 15.40 -4.19
CA LEU A 626 -12.16 14.51 -3.07
C LEU A 626 -12.90 15.24 -1.95
N THR A 627 -12.48 16.47 -1.64
CA THR A 627 -13.00 17.22 -0.49
C THR A 627 -14.45 17.69 -0.65
N LEU A 628 -14.99 17.78 -1.87
CA LEU A 628 -16.38 18.20 -2.12
C LEU A 628 -17.44 17.16 -1.71
N GLU A 629 -17.05 15.92 -1.39
CA GLU A 629 -17.98 14.80 -1.12
C GLU A 629 -18.13 14.40 0.36
N SER A 630 -17.44 15.06 1.31
CA SER A 630 -17.60 15.04 2.80
C SER A 630 -16.28 14.70 3.56
N PRO A 631 -15.59 15.69 4.16
CA PRO A 631 -14.40 15.52 5.00
C PRO A 631 -14.59 14.60 6.22
N ALA A 632 -15.82 14.48 6.71
CA ALA A 632 -16.20 13.61 7.83
C ALA A 632 -15.89 12.12 7.61
N ASN A 633 -15.73 11.68 6.35
CA ASN A 633 -15.46 10.28 6.01
C ASN A 633 -13.96 9.94 5.97
N LEU A 634 -13.07 10.91 6.23
CA LEU A 634 -11.62 10.67 6.27
C LEU A 634 -11.21 10.06 7.63
N SER A 635 -10.33 9.07 7.61
CA SER A 635 -9.65 8.59 8.83
C SER A 635 -8.66 9.63 9.36
N THR A 636 -8.26 9.49 10.63
CA THR A 636 -7.27 10.37 11.29
C THR A 636 -5.93 10.39 10.56
N LEU A 637 -5.48 9.24 10.04
CA LEU A 637 -4.26 9.15 9.21
C LEU A 637 -4.40 9.85 7.86
N GLN A 638 -5.59 9.84 7.26
CA GLN A 638 -5.85 10.54 5.99
C GLN A 638 -5.87 12.06 6.17
N VAL A 639 -6.40 12.55 7.29
CA VAL A 639 -6.33 13.97 7.66
C VAL A 639 -4.87 14.39 7.85
N GLN A 640 -4.04 13.57 8.51
CA GLN A 640 -2.60 13.83 8.65
C GLN A 640 -1.85 13.83 7.31
N ALA A 641 -2.24 12.98 6.35
CA ALA A 641 -1.59 12.91 5.04
C ALA A 641 -1.84 14.15 4.14
N LEU A 642 -2.76 15.05 4.51
CA LEU A 642 -3.01 16.31 3.81
C LEU A 642 -1.92 17.38 4.05
N ASP A 643 -0.93 17.11 4.91
CA ASP A 643 0.18 17.98 5.32
C ASP A 643 1.15 18.43 4.20
N ASN A 644 0.94 17.99 2.95
CA ASN A 644 1.73 18.49 1.83
C ASN A 644 1.36 19.95 1.52
N THR A 645 2.29 20.83 1.88
CA THR A 645 2.35 22.31 1.87
C THR A 645 1.77 23.06 0.66
N LYS A 646 1.22 22.38 -0.35
CA LYS A 646 0.52 22.99 -1.51
C LYS A 646 -1.00 22.94 -1.43
N HIS A 647 -1.58 22.02 -0.65
CA HIS A 647 -3.03 21.78 -0.72
C HIS A 647 -3.86 22.79 0.06
N ILE A 648 -3.41 23.24 1.23
CA ILE A 648 -4.18 24.17 2.08
C ILE A 648 -4.00 25.62 1.60
N ILE A 649 -2.79 26.01 1.19
CA ILE A 649 -2.41 27.39 0.84
C ILE A 649 -3.14 27.95 -0.40
N GLU A 650 -3.66 27.09 -1.27
CA GLU A 650 -4.38 27.48 -2.51
C GLU A 650 -5.91 27.33 -2.42
N MET A 651 -6.45 26.86 -1.28
CA MET A 651 -7.89 26.78 -1.06
C MET A 651 -8.45 28.16 -0.69
N SER A 652 -9.56 28.54 -1.30
CA SER A 652 -10.27 29.77 -0.91
C SER A 652 -10.76 29.67 0.54
N GLY A 653 -10.86 30.78 1.26
CA GLY A 653 -11.37 30.79 2.64
C GLY A 653 -12.78 30.19 2.80
N ALA A 654 -13.60 30.20 1.73
CA ALA A 654 -14.89 29.51 1.74
C ALA A 654 -14.76 27.97 1.74
N GLN A 655 -13.71 27.42 1.13
CA GLN A 655 -13.45 25.97 1.05
C GLN A 655 -12.87 25.45 2.38
N ILE A 656 -11.95 26.19 3.00
CA ILE A 656 -11.40 25.87 4.32
C ILE A 656 -12.53 25.85 5.36
N LYS A 657 -13.47 26.82 5.29
CA LYS A 657 -14.64 26.88 6.17
C LYS A 657 -15.55 25.65 6.08
N ILE A 658 -15.81 25.13 4.87
CA ILE A 658 -16.61 23.90 4.68
C ILE A 658 -15.89 22.69 5.30
N ILE A 659 -14.57 22.62 5.11
CA ILE A 659 -13.77 21.52 5.66
C ILE A 659 -13.79 21.52 7.18
N LEU A 660 -13.55 22.68 7.79
CA LEU A 660 -13.54 22.83 9.25
C LEU A 660 -14.91 22.55 9.85
N SER A 661 -16.02 22.94 9.20
CA SER A 661 -17.36 22.62 9.72
C SER A 661 -17.75 21.14 9.66
N ASP A 662 -17.12 20.38 8.76
CA ASP A 662 -17.39 18.95 8.54
C ASP A 662 -16.40 18.02 9.23
N LEU A 663 -15.36 18.55 9.89
CA LEU A 663 -14.46 17.75 10.73
C LEU A 663 -15.24 17.17 11.92
N SER A 664 -15.16 15.85 12.06
CA SER A 664 -15.60 15.17 13.27
C SER A 664 -14.67 15.50 14.44
N LEU A 665 -15.22 15.47 15.66
CA LEU A 665 -14.45 15.76 16.88
C LEU A 665 -13.20 14.86 17.03
N ALA A 666 -13.27 13.61 16.56
CA ALA A 666 -12.15 12.67 16.61
C ALA A 666 -11.00 12.99 15.63
N GLN A 667 -11.23 13.82 14.61
CA GLN A 667 -10.20 14.19 13.63
C GLN A 667 -9.35 15.39 14.07
N ILE A 668 -9.86 16.24 14.96
CA ILE A 668 -9.18 17.48 15.39
C ILE A 668 -7.87 17.21 16.13
N PRO A 669 -7.78 16.23 17.08
CA PRO A 669 -6.52 15.88 17.72
C PRO A 669 -5.46 15.34 16.74
N ALA A 670 -5.86 14.94 15.53
CA ALA A 670 -4.96 14.40 14.51
C ALA A 670 -4.30 15.48 13.64
N LEU A 671 -4.76 16.74 13.68
CA LEU A 671 -4.18 17.84 12.89
C LEU A 671 -2.70 18.08 13.25
N THR A 672 -1.85 18.26 12.25
CA THR A 672 -0.43 18.58 12.46
C THR A 672 -0.26 20.05 12.84
N PRO A 673 0.84 20.42 13.54
CA PRO A 673 1.22 21.82 13.76
C PRO A 673 1.22 22.67 12.49
N THR A 674 1.70 22.12 11.38
CA THR A 674 1.76 22.82 10.09
C THR A 674 0.37 23.08 9.52
N GLN A 675 -0.53 22.09 9.57
CA GLN A 675 -1.92 22.26 9.12
C GLN A 675 -2.67 23.33 9.91
N ILE A 676 -2.39 23.44 11.21
CA ILE A 676 -2.99 24.46 12.08
C ILE A 676 -2.45 25.84 11.75
N ASN A 677 -1.13 25.96 11.52
CA ASN A 677 -0.50 27.26 11.21
C ASN A 677 -0.86 27.78 9.82
N ASP A 678 -1.31 26.91 8.91
CA ASP A 678 -1.84 27.30 7.60
C ASP A 678 -3.27 27.88 7.67
N LEU A 679 -3.99 27.76 8.79
CA LEU A 679 -5.32 28.34 8.98
C LEU A 679 -5.25 29.87 9.15
N LEU A 680 -6.28 30.59 8.71
CA LEU A 680 -6.39 32.02 9.02
C LEU A 680 -6.95 32.22 10.43
N ASP A 681 -6.67 33.38 11.03
CA ASP A 681 -7.29 33.81 12.29
C ASP A 681 -8.82 33.81 12.22
N THR A 682 -9.39 34.19 11.07
CA THR A 682 -10.83 34.08 10.82
C THR A 682 -11.35 32.64 10.82
N ASP A 683 -10.53 31.67 10.42
CA ASP A 683 -10.91 30.26 10.40
C ASP A 683 -10.96 29.69 11.82
N ILE A 684 -10.01 30.09 12.68
CA ILE A 684 -9.98 29.73 14.10
C ILE A 684 -11.16 30.34 14.85
N ALA A 685 -11.53 31.59 14.54
CA ALA A 685 -12.68 32.26 15.13
C ALA A 685 -14.03 31.60 14.75
N ASP A 686 -14.09 30.94 13.59
CA ASP A 686 -15.28 30.27 13.07
C ASP A 686 -15.48 28.84 13.63
N LEU A 687 -14.49 28.27 14.35
CA LEU A 687 -14.59 26.95 14.98
C LEU A 687 -15.70 26.92 16.03
N THR A 688 -16.43 25.81 16.12
CA THR A 688 -17.38 25.64 17.22
C THR A 688 -16.65 25.41 18.53
N LYS A 689 -17.29 25.76 19.66
CA LYS A 689 -16.73 25.50 20.99
C LYS A 689 -16.41 24.01 21.20
N GLU A 690 -17.24 23.10 20.67
CA GLU A 690 -16.97 21.65 20.74
C GLU A 690 -15.71 21.27 19.95
N GLN A 691 -15.49 21.88 18.78
CA GLN A 691 -14.31 21.62 17.96
C GLN A 691 -13.04 22.16 18.61
N THR A 692 -13.08 23.38 19.17
CA THR A 692 -11.92 23.97 19.87
C THR A 692 -11.48 23.13 21.07
N LEU A 693 -12.42 22.46 21.75
CA LEU A 693 -12.12 21.61 22.92
C LEU A 693 -11.37 20.32 22.58
N GLU A 694 -11.38 19.89 21.32
CA GLU A 694 -10.66 18.70 20.88
C GLU A 694 -9.19 19.00 20.54
N PHE A 695 -8.76 20.27 20.53
CA PHE A 695 -7.34 20.60 20.33
C PHE A 695 -6.50 20.16 21.54
N ILE A 696 -5.41 19.45 21.27
CA ILE A 696 -4.47 19.04 22.33
C ILE A 696 -3.49 20.18 22.67
N PRO A 697 -2.89 20.20 23.87
CA PRO A 697 -1.96 21.27 24.29
C PRO A 697 -0.83 21.54 23.28
N ALA A 698 -0.26 20.49 22.67
CA ALA A 698 0.80 20.65 21.67
C ALA A 698 0.35 21.45 20.43
N GLN A 699 -0.90 21.27 19.99
CA GLN A 699 -1.48 21.97 18.85
C GLN A 699 -1.75 23.45 19.16
N LEU A 700 -2.22 23.75 20.37
CA LEU A 700 -2.44 25.13 20.82
C LEU A 700 -1.12 25.89 21.00
N THR A 701 -0.06 25.18 21.40
CA THR A 701 1.29 25.75 21.52
C THR A 701 1.93 25.99 20.14
N SER A 702 1.53 25.24 19.11
CA SER A 702 2.09 25.42 17.77
C SER A 702 1.46 26.54 16.96
N MET A 703 0.24 26.95 17.29
CA MET A 703 -0.49 28.04 16.62
C MET A 703 0.37 29.30 16.47
N GLU A 704 0.11 30.10 15.45
CA GLU A 704 0.63 31.48 15.44
C GLU A 704 -0.08 32.30 16.53
N PRO A 705 0.59 33.27 17.17
CA PRO A 705 -0.02 33.99 18.29
C PRO A 705 -1.32 34.74 17.94
N ILE A 706 -1.51 35.14 16.68
CA ILE A 706 -2.76 35.78 16.22
C ILE A 706 -3.91 34.77 16.09
N GLN A 707 -3.60 33.51 15.81
CA GLN A 707 -4.57 32.41 15.80
C GLN A 707 -4.99 32.05 17.23
N ALA A 708 -4.04 31.99 18.17
CA ALA A 708 -4.36 31.79 19.59
C ALA A 708 -5.27 32.90 20.14
N GLN A 709 -5.07 34.15 19.69
CA GLN A 709 -5.96 35.27 20.02
C GLN A 709 -7.35 35.17 19.39
N ALA A 710 -7.51 34.46 18.27
CA ALA A 710 -8.80 34.28 17.61
C ALA A 710 -9.69 33.23 18.28
N ILE A 711 -9.20 32.52 19.29
CA ILE A 711 -9.99 31.54 20.05
C ILE A 711 -11.17 32.25 20.76
N SER A 712 -12.38 31.72 20.54
CA SER A 712 -13.60 32.31 21.06
C SER A 712 -13.69 32.26 22.59
N THR A 713 -14.30 33.28 23.19
CA THR A 713 -14.51 33.37 24.65
C THR A 713 -15.35 32.21 25.20
N ASP A 714 -16.27 31.66 24.42
CA ASP A 714 -17.08 30.50 24.80
C ASP A 714 -16.26 29.20 24.84
N ALA A 715 -15.26 29.07 23.97
CA ALA A 715 -14.33 27.94 24.00
C ALA A 715 -13.38 28.05 25.21
N ILE A 716 -12.80 29.24 25.46
CA ILE A 716 -11.89 29.49 26.59
C ILE A 716 -12.53 29.08 27.93
N LYS A 717 -13.82 29.39 28.14
CA LYS A 717 -14.57 29.00 29.35
C LYS A 717 -14.65 27.51 29.61
N LEU A 718 -14.52 26.69 28.57
CA LEU A 718 -14.72 25.24 28.63
C LEU A 718 -13.40 24.46 28.54
N MET A 719 -12.30 25.12 28.16
CA MET A 719 -10.98 24.50 28.03
C MET A 719 -10.46 24.00 29.38
N ASN A 720 -9.69 22.92 29.35
CA ASN A 720 -9.04 22.40 30.53
C ASN A 720 -7.74 23.16 30.84
N ALA A 721 -7.15 22.81 31.98
CA ALA A 721 -5.92 23.39 32.50
C ALA A 721 -4.77 23.45 31.49
N ALA A 722 -4.45 22.31 30.90
CA ALA A 722 -3.32 22.17 29.99
C ALA A 722 -3.56 22.90 28.67
N GLN A 723 -4.81 22.97 28.20
CA GLN A 723 -5.19 23.72 27.01
C GLN A 723 -5.06 25.23 27.21
N ILE A 724 -5.54 25.75 28.34
CA ILE A 724 -5.38 27.16 28.72
C ILE A 724 -3.89 27.52 28.85
N GLN A 725 -3.11 26.68 29.52
CA GLN A 725 -1.67 26.90 29.68
C GLN A 725 -0.94 26.92 28.34
N ALA A 726 -1.24 25.97 27.45
CA ALA A 726 -0.67 25.93 26.11
C ALA A 726 -0.99 27.18 25.29
N MET A 727 -2.26 27.61 25.29
CA MET A 727 -2.70 28.84 24.61
C MET A 727 -1.95 30.07 25.13
N LEU A 728 -1.84 30.22 26.44
CA LEU A 728 -1.19 31.38 27.06
C LEU A 728 0.33 31.39 26.85
N SER A 729 0.97 30.21 26.88
CA SER A 729 2.42 30.07 26.64
C SER A 729 2.84 30.49 25.23
N ASN A 730 1.90 30.52 24.30
CA ASN A 730 2.10 30.91 22.90
C ASN A 730 2.04 32.44 22.69
N LEU A 731 1.57 33.19 23.68
CA LEU A 731 1.45 34.65 23.58
C LEU A 731 2.71 35.33 24.13
N SER A 732 3.29 36.21 23.31
CA SER A 732 4.34 37.13 23.79
C SER A 732 3.78 38.20 24.72
N GLU A 733 4.69 38.90 25.40
CA GLU A 733 4.40 40.00 26.33
C GLU A 733 3.51 41.10 25.73
N ASP A 734 3.78 41.53 24.49
CA ASP A 734 2.94 42.52 23.80
C ASP A 734 1.56 41.96 23.38
N GLN A 735 1.48 40.65 23.13
CA GLN A 735 0.25 39.98 22.66
C GLN A 735 -0.72 39.66 23.80
N VAL A 736 -0.22 39.46 25.02
CA VAL A 736 -1.08 39.35 26.22
C VAL A 736 -1.85 40.66 26.45
N GLN A 737 -1.26 41.81 26.12
CA GLN A 737 -1.92 43.12 26.21
C GLN A 737 -2.98 43.35 25.13
N THR A 738 -2.97 42.58 24.04
CA THR A 738 -3.99 42.69 22.97
C THR A 738 -5.20 41.80 23.20
N LEU A 739 -5.19 40.93 24.21
CA LEU A 739 -6.35 40.11 24.58
C LEU A 739 -7.56 40.96 24.97
N GLU A 740 -8.74 40.57 24.47
CA GLU A 740 -9.99 41.25 24.84
C GLU A 740 -10.33 41.00 26.31
N ILE A 741 -10.96 42.00 26.95
CA ILE A 741 -11.43 41.91 28.34
C ILE A 741 -12.28 40.64 28.56
N ALA A 742 -13.15 40.32 27.61
CA ALA A 742 -14.00 39.13 27.68
C ALA A 742 -13.24 37.80 27.57
N GLN A 743 -12.05 37.78 26.95
CA GLN A 743 -11.18 36.60 26.89
C GLN A 743 -10.47 36.39 28.22
N ILE A 744 -10.01 37.46 28.88
CA ILE A 744 -9.41 37.39 30.23
C ILE A 744 -10.44 36.91 31.26
N GLU A 745 -11.67 37.43 31.21
CA GLU A 745 -12.77 37.01 32.09
C GLU A 745 -13.20 35.56 31.82
N ALA A 746 -13.02 35.07 30.60
CA ALA A 746 -13.35 33.69 30.22
C ALA A 746 -12.38 32.64 30.77
N ILE A 747 -11.18 33.02 31.22
CA ILE A 747 -10.17 32.08 31.75
C ILE A 747 -10.71 31.44 33.04
N PRO A 748 -10.94 30.11 33.09
CA PRO A 748 -11.57 29.47 34.23
C PRO A 748 -10.66 29.50 35.47
N ALA A 749 -11.28 29.71 36.64
CA ALA A 749 -10.58 29.86 37.92
C ALA A 749 -10.29 28.54 38.66
N THR A 750 -10.90 27.42 38.27
CA THR A 750 -10.92 26.19 39.07
C THR A 750 -9.96 25.11 38.55
N ALA A 751 -8.92 24.85 39.34
CA ALA A 751 -8.23 23.56 39.42
C ALA A 751 -9.13 22.53 40.15
N THR A 752 -9.91 21.74 39.40
CA THR A 752 -10.25 20.36 39.86
C THR A 752 -9.21 19.34 39.40
N SER A 753 -8.14 19.81 38.74
CA SER A 753 -6.93 19.08 38.39
C SER A 753 -5.73 19.74 39.07
N PRO A 754 -4.81 18.99 39.68
CA PRO A 754 -3.58 19.52 40.30
C PRO A 754 -2.58 20.17 39.32
N ASP A 755 -2.89 20.24 38.01
CA ASP A 755 -1.98 20.67 36.94
C ASP A 755 -2.29 22.05 36.34
N LEU A 756 -3.30 22.79 36.82
CA LEU A 756 -3.51 24.19 36.41
C LEU A 756 -2.57 25.07 37.22
N ASP A 757 -1.29 25.09 36.83
CA ASP A 757 -0.31 25.93 37.50
C ASP A 757 -0.43 27.38 37.03
N ILE A 758 -1.41 28.10 37.61
CA ILE A 758 -1.58 29.54 37.41
C ILE A 758 -0.36 30.30 37.98
N SER A 759 0.55 29.63 38.72
CA SER A 759 1.84 30.22 39.09
C SER A 759 2.73 30.51 37.88
N ASP A 760 2.52 29.82 36.76
CA ASP A 760 3.23 30.06 35.50
C ASP A 760 2.60 31.19 34.65
N PHE A 761 1.58 31.88 35.15
CA PHE A 761 1.13 33.19 34.64
C PHE A 761 2.19 34.26 34.95
N THR A 762 3.41 34.05 34.41
CA THR A 762 4.55 34.97 34.47
C THR A 762 4.23 36.32 33.82
N ASN A 763 3.11 36.40 33.10
CA ASN A 763 2.64 37.60 32.41
C ASN A 763 1.53 38.37 33.16
N ILE A 764 1.11 37.98 34.37
CA ILE A 764 0.03 38.73 35.06
C ILE A 764 0.40 40.20 35.32
N GLY A 765 1.66 40.49 35.64
CA GLY A 765 2.19 41.85 35.74
C GLY A 765 2.18 42.66 34.44
N LYS A 766 1.99 41.98 33.31
CA LYS A 766 2.04 42.57 31.97
C LYS A 766 0.66 42.89 31.43
N LEU A 767 -0.41 42.48 32.13
CA LEU A 767 -1.78 42.88 31.80
C LEU A 767 -1.96 44.40 31.96
N LEU A 768 -2.77 44.98 31.09
CA LEU A 768 -3.19 46.37 31.24
C LEU A 768 -4.05 46.52 32.49
N ASP A 769 -4.03 47.71 33.08
CA ASP A 769 -4.89 48.07 34.22
C ASP A 769 -6.36 47.67 34.02
N THR A 770 -6.90 47.89 32.82
CA THR A 770 -8.29 47.55 32.49
C THR A 770 -8.56 46.03 32.39
N GLN A 771 -7.52 45.23 32.12
CA GLN A 771 -7.61 43.76 32.13
C GLN A 771 -7.47 43.22 33.56
N ILE A 772 -6.64 43.86 34.40
CA ILE A 772 -6.52 43.55 35.83
C ILE A 772 -7.85 43.79 36.56
N ASP A 773 -8.57 44.86 36.20
CA ASP A 773 -9.84 45.25 36.82
C ASP A 773 -10.97 44.20 36.64
N VAL A 774 -10.84 43.26 35.69
CA VAL A 774 -11.86 42.22 35.42
C VAL A 774 -11.51 40.83 35.95
N LEU A 775 -10.37 40.70 36.64
CA LEU A 775 -10.02 39.44 37.30
C LEU A 775 -11.02 39.11 38.41
N THR A 776 -11.33 37.83 38.55
CA THR A 776 -12.27 37.31 39.55
C THR A 776 -11.55 36.89 40.84
N GLU A 777 -12.27 36.89 41.97
CA GLU A 777 -11.74 36.43 43.27
C GLU A 777 -11.05 35.06 43.16
N ALA A 778 -11.68 34.11 42.45
CA ALA A 778 -11.12 32.77 42.28
C ALA A 778 -9.87 32.73 41.37
N GLN A 779 -9.71 33.64 40.41
CA GLN A 779 -8.46 33.75 39.63
C GLN A 779 -7.33 34.39 40.45
N ILE A 780 -7.67 35.29 41.37
CA ILE A 780 -6.72 35.98 42.26
C ILE A 780 -6.25 35.07 43.40
N ASP A 781 -7.09 34.16 43.88
CA ASP A 781 -6.75 33.19 44.95
C ASP A 781 -5.62 32.21 44.56
N GLU A 782 -5.39 32.02 43.26
CA GLU A 782 -4.36 31.13 42.71
C GLU A 782 -2.99 31.82 42.52
N LEU A 783 -2.87 33.10 42.88
CA LEU A 783 -1.60 33.82 42.81
C LEU A 783 -0.59 33.32 43.84
N THR A 784 0.64 33.13 43.38
CA THR A 784 1.75 32.74 44.25
C THR A 784 2.37 33.91 44.99
N ASN A 785 3.06 33.60 46.09
CA ASN A 785 3.87 34.55 46.83
C ASN A 785 4.89 35.29 45.92
N THR A 786 5.42 34.64 44.90
CA THR A 786 6.35 35.25 43.93
C THR A 786 5.66 36.25 43.00
N GLN A 787 4.43 35.98 42.56
CA GLN A 787 3.64 36.91 41.75
C GLN A 787 3.15 38.12 42.59
N LEU A 788 2.94 37.90 43.88
CA LEU A 788 2.60 38.95 44.85
C LEU A 788 3.82 39.78 45.32
N ASP A 789 5.05 39.35 45.02
CA ASP A 789 6.28 40.01 45.45
C ASP A 789 6.65 41.24 44.59
N ILE A 790 7.58 42.06 45.09
CA ILE A 790 8.03 43.29 44.43
C ILE A 790 8.72 42.96 43.11
N GLY A 791 8.18 43.50 42.01
CA GLY A 791 8.73 43.37 40.65
C GLY A 791 7.94 42.45 39.72
N SER A 792 7.01 41.64 40.25
CA SER A 792 6.10 40.82 39.44
C SER A 792 4.85 41.58 39.03
N LEU A 793 4.03 42.01 40.00
CA LEU A 793 2.92 42.94 39.78
C LEU A 793 3.35 44.36 40.17
N ALA A 794 2.97 45.35 39.35
CA ALA A 794 3.09 46.74 39.74
C ALA A 794 2.21 47.01 40.96
N ASN A 795 2.63 47.95 41.80
CA ASN A 795 1.92 48.24 43.05
C ASN A 795 0.50 48.76 42.80
N GLU A 796 0.28 49.49 41.70
CA GLU A 796 -1.05 49.88 41.23
C GLU A 796 -1.91 48.68 40.85
N GLN A 797 -1.34 47.66 40.19
CA GLN A 797 -2.06 46.43 39.85
C GLN A 797 -2.41 45.63 41.11
N LEU A 798 -1.49 45.52 42.07
CA LEU A 798 -1.75 44.92 43.39
C LEU A 798 -2.85 45.66 44.15
N ALA A 799 -2.86 46.99 44.09
CA ALA A 799 -3.90 47.82 44.69
C ALA A 799 -5.27 47.59 44.02
N ARG A 800 -5.32 47.40 42.69
CA ARG A 800 -6.57 47.11 41.96
C ARG A 800 -7.19 45.77 42.35
N ILE A 801 -6.37 44.75 42.58
CA ILE A 801 -6.85 43.42 43.01
C ILE A 801 -7.00 43.29 44.53
N TYR A 802 -6.53 44.27 45.31
CA TYR A 802 -6.61 44.26 46.79
C TYR A 802 -7.99 43.88 47.35
N PRO A 803 -9.13 44.34 46.80
CA PRO A 803 -10.47 43.99 47.31
C PRO A 803 -10.84 42.53 47.11
N LEU A 804 -10.18 41.86 46.17
CA LEU A 804 -10.40 40.46 45.80
C LEU A 804 -9.42 39.52 46.51
N LEU A 805 -8.43 40.05 47.25
CA LEU A 805 -7.54 39.23 48.07
C LEU A 805 -8.30 38.68 49.28
N ASN A 806 -8.64 37.40 49.26
CA ASN A 806 -9.43 36.74 50.29
C ASN A 806 -8.63 36.46 51.59
N THR A 807 -9.35 36.18 52.68
CA THR A 807 -8.88 35.67 53.98
C THR A 807 -8.88 34.14 54.10
N ASP A 808 -9.22 33.40 53.04
CA ASP A 808 -9.09 31.94 53.01
C ASP A 808 -7.73 31.51 52.42
N TYR A 809 -7.26 30.33 52.82
CA TYR A 809 -5.90 29.85 52.58
C TYR A 809 -5.59 29.66 51.08
N ASN A 810 -4.47 30.20 50.60
CA ASN A 810 -3.90 29.84 49.30
C ASN A 810 -3.36 28.39 49.32
N THR A 811 -2.89 27.89 48.17
CA THR A 811 -2.31 26.55 47.99
C THR A 811 -1.11 26.23 48.91
N ASN A 812 -0.52 27.23 49.55
CA ASN A 812 0.60 27.11 50.50
C ASN A 812 0.20 27.22 51.97
N GLY A 813 -1.09 27.37 52.29
CA GLY A 813 -1.57 27.42 53.67
C GLY A 813 -1.36 28.76 54.39
N SER A 814 -1.17 29.88 53.67
CA SER A 814 -1.38 31.24 54.20
C SER A 814 -2.34 32.03 53.32
N THR A 815 -2.98 33.08 53.82
CA THR A 815 -3.75 33.96 52.93
C THR A 815 -2.80 34.86 52.13
N ALA A 816 -3.17 35.33 50.95
CA ALA A 816 -2.37 36.31 50.19
C ALA A 816 -2.12 37.59 51.01
N LEU A 817 -3.12 37.98 51.83
CA LEU A 817 -3.01 39.06 52.79
C LEU A 817 -2.00 38.77 53.91
N ASP A 818 -1.90 37.53 54.40
CA ASP A 818 -0.87 37.14 55.39
C ASP A 818 0.53 37.20 54.79
N TYR A 819 0.68 36.81 53.52
CA TYR A 819 1.96 36.96 52.83
C TYR A 819 2.35 38.42 52.71
N LEU A 820 1.46 39.27 52.18
CA LEU A 820 1.68 40.72 52.08
C LEU A 820 1.95 41.38 53.43
N GLU A 821 1.31 40.91 54.51
CA GLU A 821 1.59 41.33 55.89
C GLU A 821 2.99 40.88 56.33
N SER A 822 3.37 39.63 56.02
CA SER A 822 4.68 39.07 56.39
C SER A 822 5.85 39.79 55.72
N VAL A 823 5.64 40.33 54.51
CA VAL A 823 6.61 41.18 53.80
C VAL A 823 6.41 42.67 54.07
N GLY A 824 5.48 43.05 54.96
CA GLY A 824 5.25 44.43 55.40
C GLY A 824 4.54 45.34 54.39
N ARG A 825 4.01 44.80 53.28
CA ARG A 825 3.43 45.57 52.18
C ARG A 825 1.92 45.76 52.26
N LYS A 826 1.23 44.96 53.08
CA LYS A 826 -0.25 44.98 53.14
C LYS A 826 -0.80 46.37 53.47
N SER A 827 -0.28 47.03 54.50
CA SER A 827 -0.72 48.37 54.89
C SER A 827 -0.52 49.38 53.77
N ASP A 828 0.59 49.28 53.04
CA ASP A 828 0.90 50.23 51.98
C ASP A 828 0.03 49.99 50.73
N ILE A 829 -0.23 48.73 50.36
CA ILE A 829 -1.16 48.36 49.26
C ILE A 829 -2.60 48.74 49.61
N GLU A 830 -3.03 48.55 50.86
CA GLU A 830 -4.34 48.98 51.36
C GLU A 830 -4.50 50.50 51.25
N THR A 831 -3.47 51.25 51.64
CA THR A 831 -3.45 52.71 51.47
C THR A 831 -3.53 53.09 50.00
N LEU A 832 -2.77 52.45 49.10
CA LEU A 832 -2.83 52.70 47.66
C LEU A 832 -4.22 52.41 47.07
N TYR A 833 -4.86 51.28 47.44
CA TYR A 833 -6.22 50.97 47.01
C TYR A 833 -7.20 52.07 47.43
N ASN A 834 -7.17 52.46 48.71
CA ASN A 834 -8.06 53.50 49.25
C ASN A 834 -7.74 54.92 48.74
N THR A 835 -6.55 55.15 48.19
CA THR A 835 -6.12 56.48 47.73
C THR A 835 -6.30 56.66 46.21
N LEU A 836 -5.92 55.64 45.43
CA LEU A 836 -5.83 55.73 43.98
C LEU A 836 -7.02 55.09 43.26
N ILE A 837 -7.53 53.96 43.78
CA ILE A 837 -8.52 53.12 43.10
C ILE A 837 -9.93 53.36 43.65
N ASN A 838 -10.08 53.46 44.98
CA ASN A 838 -11.35 53.70 45.67
C ASN A 838 -11.27 54.89 46.65
N PRO A 839 -10.99 56.12 46.17
CA PRO A 839 -10.87 57.29 47.03
C PRO A 839 -12.19 57.61 47.73
N PRO A 840 -12.21 57.76 49.07
CA PRO A 840 -13.43 58.06 49.82
C PRO A 840 -14.03 59.43 49.47
N ASN A 841 -13.27 60.32 48.81
CA ASN A 841 -13.74 61.51 48.08
C ASN A 841 -12.61 62.04 47.16
N LEU A 842 -12.90 62.29 45.88
CA LEU A 842 -11.93 62.74 44.84
C LEU A 842 -11.20 64.08 45.13
N ASN A 843 -11.53 64.79 46.22
CA ASN A 843 -10.98 66.11 46.55
C ASN A 843 -10.02 66.11 47.75
N THR A 844 -9.68 64.95 48.31
CA THR A 844 -8.92 64.84 49.57
C THR A 844 -7.99 63.63 49.58
N ILE A 845 -7.03 63.56 48.65
CA ILE A 845 -5.83 62.75 48.92
C ILE A 845 -4.98 63.60 49.87
N ASP A 846 -5.00 63.28 51.17
CA ASP A 846 -4.23 64.04 52.16
C ASP A 846 -2.76 63.58 52.18
N ILE A 847 -1.81 64.50 52.25
CA ILE A 847 -0.37 64.23 52.33
C ILE A 847 -0.01 63.43 53.58
N VAL A 848 -0.89 63.49 54.59
CA VAL A 848 -0.84 62.66 55.79
C VAL A 848 -1.09 61.18 55.46
N ASP A 849 -2.02 60.88 54.55
CA ASP A 849 -2.31 59.50 54.11
C ASP A 849 -1.14 58.96 53.28
N VAL A 850 -0.56 59.78 52.41
CA VAL A 850 0.63 59.43 51.62
C VAL A 850 1.88 59.24 52.49
N GLY A 851 2.01 60.01 53.59
CA GLY A 851 3.12 59.89 54.54
C GLY A 851 3.14 58.59 55.36
N THR A 852 2.05 57.82 55.34
CA THR A 852 1.98 56.50 56.00
C THR A 852 2.59 55.37 55.17
N ILE A 853 2.81 55.58 53.87
CA ILE A 853 3.41 54.60 52.94
C ILE A 853 4.90 54.45 53.27
N THR A 854 5.31 53.32 53.83
CA THR A 854 6.68 53.17 54.34
C THR A 854 7.73 52.86 53.26
N GLU A 855 7.30 52.30 52.14
CA GLU A 855 8.18 51.94 51.02
C GLU A 855 8.29 53.06 49.97
N ALA A 856 9.51 53.53 49.68
CA ALA A 856 9.72 54.61 48.70
C ALA A 856 9.35 54.21 47.25
N SER A 857 9.37 52.91 46.91
CA SER A 857 8.95 52.36 45.61
C SER A 857 7.44 52.44 45.35
N LEU A 858 6.66 52.83 46.35
CA LEU A 858 5.20 52.96 46.30
C LEU A 858 4.74 54.39 46.02
N PHE A 859 5.67 55.35 45.95
CA PHE A 859 5.41 56.72 45.50
C PHE A 859 5.52 56.80 43.98
N THR A 860 4.38 56.85 43.27
CA THR A 860 4.37 57.06 41.82
C THR A 860 3.90 58.46 41.45
N PRO A 861 4.36 59.04 40.32
CA PRO A 861 3.94 60.38 39.88
C PRO A 861 2.41 60.53 39.75
N THR A 862 1.70 59.43 39.51
CA THR A 862 0.25 59.34 39.39
C THR A 862 -0.46 59.80 40.67
N ILE A 863 0.04 59.41 41.85
CA ILE A 863 -0.50 59.79 43.18
C ILE A 863 -0.47 61.32 43.37
N LEU A 864 0.55 61.96 42.81
CA LEU A 864 0.85 63.38 43.02
C LEU A 864 0.24 64.31 41.95
N SER A 865 -0.16 63.74 40.80
CA SER A 865 -0.79 64.49 39.70
C SER A 865 -2.18 65.05 40.04
N GLY A 866 -2.86 64.49 41.04
CA GLY A 866 -4.18 64.95 41.51
C GLY A 866 -4.12 66.17 42.46
N TRP A 867 -2.93 66.60 42.88
CA TRP A 867 -2.79 67.70 43.84
C TRP A 867 -3.02 69.06 43.15
N SER A 868 -4.07 69.77 43.56
CA SER A 868 -4.27 71.15 43.11
C SER A 868 -3.22 72.10 43.70
N GLU A 869 -2.88 73.19 43.00
CA GLU A 869 -1.97 74.23 43.50
C GLU A 869 -2.36 74.74 44.89
N GLY A 870 -3.68 74.89 45.14
CA GLY A 870 -4.20 75.32 46.45
C GLY A 870 -4.09 74.27 47.55
N TYR A 871 -3.98 72.99 47.20
CA TYR A 871 -3.70 71.91 48.14
C TYR A 871 -2.22 71.90 48.54
N ILE A 872 -1.32 72.12 47.58
CA ILE A 872 0.14 72.17 47.82
C ILE A 872 0.51 73.33 48.76
N GLN A 873 -0.16 74.48 48.63
CA GLN A 873 0.00 75.61 49.56
C GLN A 873 -0.49 75.32 50.98
N ALA A 874 -1.38 74.34 51.15
CA ALA A 874 -1.99 74.01 52.44
C ALA A 874 -1.25 72.88 53.18
N ILE A 875 -0.16 72.35 52.61
CA ILE A 875 0.65 71.30 53.22
C ILE A 875 1.31 71.84 54.49
N ASP A 876 1.08 71.17 55.62
CA ASP A 876 1.78 71.48 56.87
C ASP A 876 3.27 71.09 56.75
N PRO A 877 4.21 72.02 56.97
CA PRO A 877 5.65 71.73 56.95
C PRO A 877 6.08 70.58 57.88
N ALA A 878 5.33 70.34 58.97
CA ALA A 878 5.58 69.24 59.89
C ALA A 878 5.35 67.85 59.26
N VAL A 879 4.53 67.75 58.21
CA VAL A 879 4.28 66.48 57.52
C VAL A 879 5.48 66.08 56.66
N ILE A 880 6.03 67.03 55.90
CA ILE A 880 7.24 66.82 55.09
C ILE A 880 8.45 66.50 55.97
N ALA A 881 8.54 67.10 57.16
CA ALA A 881 9.62 66.83 58.11
C ALA A 881 9.64 65.38 58.64
N ASN A 882 8.51 64.65 58.57
CA ASN A 882 8.41 63.26 58.99
C ASN A 882 8.60 62.26 57.84
N MET A 883 8.76 62.74 56.60
CA MET A 883 9.02 61.90 55.43
C MET A 883 10.50 61.53 55.31
N THR A 884 10.77 60.37 54.74
CA THR A 884 12.13 59.94 54.39
C THR A 884 12.67 60.78 53.23
N PRO A 885 14.00 60.94 53.11
CA PRO A 885 14.60 61.67 52.00
C PRO A 885 14.15 61.17 50.62
N ALA A 886 13.94 59.85 50.46
CA ALA A 886 13.47 59.26 49.21
C ALA A 886 12.02 59.64 48.86
N GLN A 887 11.11 59.65 49.85
CA GLN A 887 9.72 60.10 49.65
C GLN A 887 9.67 61.58 49.25
N ILE A 888 10.49 62.41 49.90
CA ILE A 888 10.60 63.85 49.58
C ILE A 888 11.16 64.02 48.15
N THR A 889 12.18 63.25 47.76
CA THR A 889 12.71 63.25 46.38
C THR A 889 11.63 62.99 45.36
N ILE A 890 10.86 61.92 45.52
CA ILE A 890 9.84 61.55 44.54
C ILE A 890 8.70 62.57 44.48
N ILE A 891 8.31 63.16 45.62
CA ILE A 891 7.32 64.25 45.66
C ILE A 891 7.78 65.41 44.79
N PHE A 892 8.96 65.95 45.05
CA PHE A 892 9.48 67.11 44.34
C PHE A 892 9.79 66.81 42.88
N GLU A 893 10.28 65.61 42.54
CA GLU A 893 10.51 65.22 41.15
C GLU A 893 9.22 65.11 40.33
N SER A 894 8.09 64.80 40.97
CA SER A 894 6.79 64.60 40.31
C SER A 894 5.92 65.86 40.22
N LEU A 895 6.25 66.93 40.96
CA LEU A 895 5.52 68.20 40.87
C LEU A 895 5.79 68.88 39.52
N THR A 896 4.72 69.30 38.84
CA THR A 896 4.85 70.19 37.68
C THR A 896 5.50 71.52 38.09
N PRO A 897 6.14 72.26 37.17
CA PRO A 897 6.75 73.55 37.49
C PRO A 897 5.78 74.55 38.13
N THR A 898 4.50 74.52 37.74
CA THR A 898 3.41 75.34 38.32
C THR A 898 3.01 74.90 39.74
N GLN A 899 2.98 73.59 40.00
CA GLN A 899 2.75 73.05 41.33
C GLN A 899 3.94 73.32 42.28
N MET A 900 5.16 73.20 41.78
CA MET A 900 6.38 73.51 42.51
C MET A 900 6.46 75.00 42.86
N ALA A 901 5.94 75.86 41.98
CA ALA A 901 5.79 77.29 42.25
C ALA A 901 4.74 77.62 43.34
N SER A 902 4.00 76.61 43.82
CA SER A 902 2.98 76.74 44.85
C SER A 902 3.40 76.12 46.19
N VAL A 903 4.65 75.62 46.30
CA VAL A 903 5.21 75.06 47.55
C VAL A 903 5.57 76.20 48.51
N ASP A 904 5.21 76.06 49.78
CA ASP A 904 5.50 77.06 50.82
C ASP A 904 7.03 77.30 50.98
N GLU A 905 7.41 78.54 51.26
CA GLU A 905 8.79 78.96 51.47
C GLU A 905 9.44 78.21 52.65
N ASP A 906 8.69 77.97 53.73
CA ASP A 906 9.16 77.25 54.93
C ASP A 906 9.47 75.77 54.65
N ILE A 907 8.77 75.18 53.68
CA ILE A 907 9.04 73.82 53.19
C ILE A 907 10.33 73.82 52.40
N THR A 908 10.50 74.79 51.49
CA THR A 908 11.66 74.86 50.59
C THR A 908 12.96 75.12 51.34
N ILE A 909 12.92 75.91 52.42
CA ILE A 909 14.07 76.23 53.27
C ILE A 909 14.59 74.99 54.03
N ASN A 910 13.74 74.01 54.34
CA ASN A 910 14.13 72.83 55.12
C ASN A 910 14.48 71.59 54.30
N LEU A 911 14.47 71.68 52.97
CA LEU A 911 14.93 70.59 52.09
C LEU A 911 16.43 70.31 52.25
N SER A 912 16.81 69.03 52.29
CA SER A 912 18.20 68.57 52.44
C SER A 912 19.08 68.92 51.23
N ASP A 913 20.39 69.14 51.45
CA ASP A 913 21.35 69.47 50.38
C ASP A 913 21.45 68.37 49.30
N THR A 914 21.32 67.10 49.71
CA THR A 914 21.27 65.91 48.83
C THR A 914 20.06 65.86 47.91
N LEU A 915 18.97 66.56 48.26
CA LEU A 915 17.80 66.66 47.40
C LEU A 915 18.01 67.70 46.28
N PHE A 916 18.63 68.84 46.62
CA PHE A 916 18.97 69.88 45.66
C PHE A 916 19.94 69.41 44.57
N GLU A 917 20.78 68.42 44.86
CA GLU A 917 21.66 67.77 43.88
C GLU A 917 20.90 67.07 42.73
N ASN A 918 19.67 66.59 42.98
CA ASN A 918 18.92 65.76 42.02
C ASN A 918 17.81 66.52 41.25
N LEU A 919 17.55 67.79 41.59
CA LEU A 919 16.52 68.58 40.90
C LEU A 919 16.93 68.95 39.46
N SER A 920 15.96 68.90 38.55
CA SER A 920 16.14 69.39 37.17
C SER A 920 16.21 70.91 37.12
N ALA A 921 16.78 71.47 36.05
CA ALA A 921 16.92 72.93 35.89
C ALA A 921 15.58 73.67 35.95
N VAL A 922 14.52 73.12 35.35
CA VAL A 922 13.18 73.72 35.35
C VAL A 922 12.59 73.75 36.77
N GLN A 923 12.86 72.73 37.58
CA GLN A 923 12.43 72.65 38.98
C GLN A 923 13.19 73.65 39.86
N VAL A 924 14.50 73.79 39.66
CA VAL A 924 15.31 74.80 40.36
C VAL A 924 14.84 76.21 40.01
N GLU A 925 14.52 76.49 38.74
CA GLU A 925 13.97 77.79 38.33
C GLU A 925 12.62 78.09 38.96
N ALA A 926 11.73 77.09 39.08
CA ALA A 926 10.45 77.24 39.76
C ALA A 926 10.61 77.57 41.25
N LEU A 927 11.57 76.94 41.93
CA LEU A 927 11.86 77.22 43.35
C LEU A 927 12.52 78.58 43.55
N VAL A 928 13.41 79.02 42.66
CA VAL A 928 14.02 80.35 42.71
C VAL A 928 12.99 81.44 42.45
N PHE A 929 12.02 81.19 41.56
CA PHE A 929 10.93 82.13 41.28
C PHE A 929 10.07 82.41 42.52
N VAL A 930 9.83 81.40 43.36
CA VAL A 930 9.00 81.52 44.57
C VAL A 930 9.74 82.12 45.75
N ASN A 931 10.96 81.64 46.03
CA ASN A 931 11.67 81.99 47.26
C ASN A 931 12.49 83.28 47.16
N GLU A 932 12.41 83.98 46.02
CA GLU A 932 13.22 85.15 45.62
C GLU A 932 14.75 84.90 45.58
N SER A 933 15.29 84.02 46.42
CA SER A 933 16.69 83.59 46.48
C SER A 933 16.81 82.21 47.16
N LEU A 934 17.82 81.42 46.78
CA LEU A 934 18.19 80.20 47.48
C LEU A 934 19.36 80.48 48.44
N SER A 935 19.45 79.77 49.56
CA SER A 935 20.60 79.91 50.47
C SER A 935 21.91 79.48 49.79
N GLU A 936 23.01 80.15 50.11
CA GLU A 936 24.35 79.90 49.55
C GLU A 936 24.77 78.41 49.56
N GLY A 937 24.48 77.68 50.65
CA GLY A 937 24.78 76.24 50.75
C GLY A 937 24.03 75.35 49.74
N LYS A 938 22.78 75.71 49.41
CA LYS A 938 21.95 74.99 48.42
C LYS A 938 22.36 75.31 46.99
N ILE A 939 22.79 76.55 46.74
CA ILE A 939 23.36 76.92 45.44
C ILE A 939 24.66 76.13 45.20
N GLN A 940 25.47 75.95 46.25
CA GLN A 940 26.71 75.18 46.17
C GLN A 940 26.51 73.67 46.00
N SER A 941 25.35 73.13 46.40
CA SER A 941 25.01 71.70 46.21
C SER A 941 24.37 71.41 44.85
N LEU A 942 24.12 72.39 43.98
CA LEU A 942 23.53 72.11 42.66
C LEU A 942 24.47 71.27 41.77
N ALA A 943 23.92 70.23 41.13
CA ALA A 943 24.67 69.42 40.18
C ALA A 943 25.15 70.26 38.98
N SER A 944 26.38 69.99 38.52
CA SER A 944 26.99 70.75 37.41
C SER A 944 26.20 70.68 36.10
N GLN A 945 25.38 69.64 35.89
CA GLN A 945 24.51 69.52 34.73
C GLN A 945 23.26 70.41 34.87
N THR A 946 22.63 70.39 36.04
CA THR A 946 21.51 71.29 36.38
C THR A 946 21.89 72.75 36.17
N ILE A 947 23.08 73.18 36.62
CA ILE A 947 23.56 74.56 36.42
C ILE A 947 23.65 74.94 34.93
N LYS A 948 24.04 74.00 34.06
CA LYS A 948 24.16 74.27 32.61
C LYS A 948 22.80 74.39 31.92
N ASP A 949 21.80 73.70 32.46
CA ASP A 949 20.48 73.60 31.85
C ASP A 949 19.53 74.71 32.35
N LEU A 950 19.97 75.53 33.32
CA LEU A 950 19.24 76.72 33.80
C LEU A 950 19.11 77.79 32.71
N SER A 951 17.96 78.45 32.68
CA SER A 951 17.72 79.59 31.80
C SER A 951 18.58 80.79 32.21
N HIS A 952 19.02 81.55 31.19
CA HIS A 952 19.94 82.67 31.39
C HIS A 952 19.47 83.70 32.43
N THR A 953 18.15 83.88 32.61
CA THR A 953 17.58 84.82 33.58
C THR A 953 17.92 84.42 35.02
N TYR A 954 17.76 83.14 35.37
CA TYR A 954 18.02 82.65 36.73
C TYR A 954 19.50 82.37 36.97
N LEU A 955 20.23 81.95 35.93
CA LEU A 955 21.68 81.79 35.97
C LEU A 955 22.37 83.13 36.35
N ILE A 956 21.86 84.27 35.86
CA ILE A 956 22.34 85.60 36.26
C ILE A 956 22.05 85.90 37.74
N SER A 957 20.89 85.51 38.26
CA SER A 957 20.56 85.71 39.68
C SER A 957 21.49 84.90 40.58
N ILE A 958 21.66 83.61 40.28
CA ILE A 958 22.52 82.70 41.03
C ILE A 958 23.99 83.14 40.99
N ILE A 959 24.47 83.67 39.85
CA ILE A 959 25.83 84.24 39.74
C ILE A 959 26.01 85.49 40.61
N ASN A 960 24.96 86.28 40.84
CA ASN A 960 25.06 87.48 41.69
C ASN A 960 25.01 87.13 43.19
N ASP A 961 24.37 86.02 43.55
CA ASP A 961 24.23 85.55 44.93
C ASP A 961 25.45 84.73 45.42
N LEU A 962 26.20 84.09 44.50
CA LEU A 962 27.53 83.49 44.73
C LEU A 962 28.65 84.54 44.74
#